data_AF-A0A7C7KHM1-F1
#
_entry.id   AF-A0A7C7KHM1-F1
#
_cell.length_a   1.000
_cell.length_b   1.000
_cell.length_c   1.000
_cell.angle_alpha   90.00
_cell.angle_beta   90.00
_cell.angle_gamma   90.00
#
_symmetry.space_group_name_H-M   'P 1'
#
loop_
_entity.id
_entity.type
_entity.pdbx_description
1 polymer ?
#
loop_
_entity_poly.entity_id
_entity_poly.type
_entity_poly.pdbx_seq_one_letter_code
_entity_poly.pdbx_strand_id
1 'polypeptide(L)'
;VETGVGEVVQSGYDGLDDDGEYDPDSDYGDDWKVSHADRVYFAYSITNADALNSAEASMPEFTKMGPFIYNVTTTREILDFDSDAGTITYSEYDSFAWCEDCVWTDDDGNDVASEPGTTEISNINILWNTQRIAGIATGIEYGEIFAKAGYAQMMLINDLQNRAPSIWASEEIDLMVPGASAALQQAGYDEATADAMAPAAVLQGAYDNWLAQSGADDASPDFAASAQSILYDAVDPSTGICIALTCDIGPMLVAGMGEPSETTTPARAALFGYGSTDPVVLAHMDWAVYALAGTTFVTNGGGADLETATDLRERLAEVSGVDIANPEALNNILWGSEGSSPNNGILSVSDFQGIPLYGVALFLLGAQSDAFGTMLTYGIGLTQLLGLSYDWAGLWIDMVGGVPLEFEMILVGGTGTMGADSWWQHSFGSEEPIAGGYIPIGLNRGDYEGEVSLSVEKVREILYDSDYALTGDFASIFMYAELSGESLPTGADGLEMGGVIAPWNDAAVASLYGISESDAAALRSWVSDFMFEEVIGALLSFQYGATAITTQSIDNWLYGWSDAVLVGLFDEESSWVSLETDDTYYGSENDDRPNGMSTGDFSVYVMSTGTGAHAEDGTTGQRLLEGYLNSDGDGLCDFKLNSDGSADTSDEGEGFDCAENEIYGLTEHLPWRAPHREASTLGLLSDHVGNANTVVTGTIGG
;
A
#
# COMPACT_ATOMS: atom_id res chain seq x y z
N VAL A 1 -9.36 42.55 12.41
CA VAL A 1 -9.86 43.95 12.31
C VAL A 1 -8.79 44.86 11.71
N GLU A 2 -8.69 44.81 10.39
CA GLU A 2 -7.87 45.71 9.57
C GLU A 2 -8.40 47.16 9.65
N THR A 3 -7.98 47.90 10.66
CA THR A 3 -7.96 49.36 10.59
C THR A 3 -6.77 49.77 9.73
N GLY A 4 -7.01 50.00 8.44
CA GLY A 4 -5.93 50.35 7.52
C GLY A 4 -6.47 51.04 6.27
N VAL A 5 -6.84 50.27 5.25
CA VAL A 5 -7.17 50.83 3.93
C VAL A 5 -8.37 51.79 3.99
N GLY A 6 -9.47 51.43 4.64
CA GLY A 6 -10.66 52.29 4.71
C GLY A 6 -10.46 53.62 5.45
N GLU A 7 -9.59 53.66 6.48
CA GLU A 7 -9.27 54.88 7.22
C GLU A 7 -8.20 55.73 6.52
N VAL A 8 -7.19 55.08 5.94
CA VAL A 8 -6.15 55.71 5.12
C VAL A 8 -6.80 56.38 3.91
N VAL A 9 -7.64 55.66 3.16
CA VAL A 9 -8.34 56.19 1.98
C VAL A 9 -9.37 57.29 2.33
N GLN A 10 -10.05 57.24 3.48
CA GLN A 10 -10.92 58.33 3.95
C GLN A 10 -10.19 59.67 4.16
N SER A 11 -8.85 59.66 4.25
CA SER A 11 -8.04 60.87 4.42
C SER A 11 -7.73 61.63 3.12
N GLY A 12 -8.16 61.11 1.96
CA GLY A 12 -8.21 61.86 0.69
C GLY A 12 -7.10 61.55 -0.31
N TYR A 13 -6.65 60.30 -0.36
CA TYR A 13 -5.61 59.82 -1.26
C TYR A 13 -6.13 59.58 -2.69
N ASP A 14 -5.49 60.20 -3.67
CA ASP A 14 -5.87 60.22 -5.09
C ASP A 14 -4.75 59.72 -6.04
N GLY A 15 -3.67 59.18 -5.47
CA GLY A 15 -2.48 58.70 -6.16
C GLY A 15 -1.49 59.82 -6.51
N LEU A 16 -1.67 61.03 -5.98
CA LEU A 16 -0.85 62.20 -6.27
C LEU A 16 -0.13 62.72 -5.02
N ASP A 17 1.15 63.05 -5.15
CA ASP A 17 1.90 63.72 -4.10
C ASP A 17 1.42 65.17 -3.86
N ASP A 18 1.99 65.81 -2.83
CA ASP A 18 1.74 67.22 -2.49
C ASP A 18 2.02 68.21 -3.64
N ASP A 19 2.79 67.80 -4.65
CA ASP A 19 3.14 68.58 -5.85
C ASP A 19 2.23 68.26 -7.06
N GLY A 20 1.30 67.30 -6.91
CA GLY A 20 0.34 66.87 -7.93
C GLY A 20 0.94 65.93 -8.99
N GLU A 21 2.08 65.31 -8.69
CA GLU A 21 2.72 64.26 -9.48
C GLU A 21 2.23 62.88 -9.03
N TYR A 22 2.12 61.93 -9.95
CA TYR A 22 1.66 60.59 -9.64
C TYR A 22 2.70 59.86 -8.79
N ASP A 23 2.39 59.68 -7.51
CA ASP A 23 3.20 58.99 -6.51
C ASP A 23 2.26 58.26 -5.54
N PRO A 24 1.78 57.06 -5.91
CA PRO A 24 0.90 56.29 -5.04
C PRO A 24 1.62 55.84 -3.75
N ASP A 25 2.95 55.83 -3.70
CA ASP A 25 3.69 55.53 -2.46
C ASP A 25 3.61 56.67 -1.44
N SER A 26 3.40 57.91 -1.88
CA SER A 26 3.21 59.07 -1.00
C SER A 26 1.93 58.99 -0.18
N ASP A 27 0.93 58.28 -0.71
CA ASP A 27 -0.40 58.13 -0.15
C ASP A 27 -0.46 57.06 0.94
N TYR A 28 0.51 56.16 1.01
CA TYR A 28 0.54 55.06 1.98
C TYR A 28 1.81 55.13 2.82
N GLY A 29 1.65 55.45 4.10
CA GLY A 29 2.77 55.52 5.05
C GLY A 29 3.37 54.16 5.37
N ASP A 30 4.58 54.17 5.94
CA ASP A 30 5.30 52.97 6.36
C ASP A 30 4.48 52.07 7.31
N ASP A 31 3.63 52.66 8.17
CA ASP A 31 2.75 51.95 9.10
C ASP A 31 1.63 51.13 8.41
N TRP A 32 1.29 51.47 7.16
CA TRP A 32 0.36 50.67 6.34
C TRP A 32 1.10 49.57 5.57
N LYS A 33 2.26 49.93 5.01
CA LYS A 33 3.13 48.99 4.28
C LYS A 33 3.64 47.88 5.20
N VAL A 34 3.88 48.18 6.46
CA VAL A 34 4.25 47.20 7.49
C VAL A 34 3.40 47.43 8.72
N SER A 35 2.45 46.54 8.98
CA SER A 35 1.57 46.62 10.14
C SER A 35 1.82 45.47 11.11
N HIS A 36 1.70 45.75 12.42
CA HIS A 36 1.86 44.75 13.47
C HIS A 36 0.55 44.52 14.22
N ALA A 37 0.23 43.25 14.49
CA ALA A 37 -0.91 42.85 15.29
C ALA A 37 -0.57 41.65 16.18
N ASP A 38 -1.26 41.52 17.31
CA ASP A 38 -1.14 40.33 18.16
C ASP A 38 -2.23 39.32 17.80
N ARG A 39 -1.84 38.06 17.60
CA ARG A 39 -2.77 36.95 17.41
C ARG A 39 -2.61 35.96 18.56
N VAL A 40 -3.74 35.55 19.13
CA VAL A 40 -3.79 34.71 20.33
C VAL A 40 -4.49 33.40 20.00
N TYR A 41 -3.77 32.30 20.14
CA TYR A 41 -4.28 30.95 19.89
C TYR A 41 -4.51 30.18 21.18
N PHE A 42 -5.50 29.29 21.13
CA PHE A 42 -5.76 28.30 22.15
C PHE A 42 -5.95 26.94 21.48
N ALA A 43 -5.34 25.90 22.04
CA ALA A 43 -5.45 24.54 21.55
C ALA A 43 -6.19 23.66 22.56
N TYR A 44 -7.02 22.73 22.08
CA TYR A 44 -7.57 21.66 22.92
C TYR A 44 -6.75 20.39 22.67
N SER A 45 -5.70 20.21 23.48
CA SER A 45 -4.78 19.08 23.36
C SER A 45 -5.40 17.79 23.91
N ILE A 46 -5.25 16.70 23.17
CA ILE A 46 -5.77 15.37 23.51
C ILE A 46 -4.81 14.69 24.50
N THR A 47 -5.25 14.46 25.73
CA THR A 47 -4.36 13.94 26.80
C THR A 47 -4.22 12.42 26.81
N ASN A 48 -5.08 11.70 26.11
CA ASN A 48 -5.08 10.25 26.00
C ASN A 48 -4.78 9.76 24.58
N ALA A 49 -3.90 10.48 23.85
CA ALA A 49 -3.52 10.20 22.46
C ALA A 49 -3.04 8.75 22.25
N ASP A 50 -2.13 8.26 23.09
CA ASP A 50 -1.61 6.88 22.99
C ASP A 50 -2.71 5.83 23.07
N ALA A 51 -3.67 6.03 23.99
CA ALA A 51 -4.78 5.10 24.19
C ALA A 51 -5.81 5.15 23.05
N LEU A 52 -5.95 6.29 22.37
CA LEU A 52 -6.81 6.42 21.20
C LEU A 52 -6.14 5.80 19.96
N ASN A 53 -4.84 6.03 19.76
CA ASN A 53 -4.07 5.43 18.68
C ASN A 53 -3.95 3.90 18.81
N SER A 54 -3.99 3.36 20.04
CA SER A 54 -4.01 1.91 20.30
C SER A 54 -5.42 1.30 20.38
N ALA A 55 -6.48 2.07 20.14
CA ALA A 55 -7.88 1.69 20.32
C ALA A 55 -8.24 1.18 21.73
N GLU A 56 -7.42 1.47 22.75
CA GLU A 56 -7.69 1.16 24.17
C GLU A 56 -8.69 2.12 24.80
N ALA A 57 -8.87 3.33 24.23
CA ALA A 57 -9.80 4.35 24.68
C ALA A 57 -10.93 4.58 23.66
N SER A 58 -12.15 4.83 24.17
CA SER A 58 -13.34 5.08 23.33
C SER A 58 -13.75 6.55 23.24
N MET A 59 -13.18 7.43 24.07
CA MET A 59 -13.49 8.87 24.05
C MET A 59 -12.24 9.72 24.24
N PRO A 60 -12.09 10.81 23.48
CA PRO A 60 -10.98 11.74 23.66
C PRO A 60 -11.15 12.60 24.90
N GLU A 61 -10.06 12.79 25.63
CA GLU A 61 -9.94 13.69 26.77
C GLU A 61 -9.16 14.94 26.34
N PHE A 62 -9.69 16.13 26.65
CA PHE A 62 -9.11 17.39 26.18
C PHE A 62 -8.64 18.26 27.33
N THR A 63 -7.49 18.91 27.14
CA THR A 63 -7.00 20.01 27.98
C THR A 63 -6.85 21.26 27.13
N LYS A 64 -7.50 22.36 27.54
CA LYS A 64 -7.29 23.67 26.92
C LYS A 64 -5.89 24.17 27.28
N MET A 65 -5.09 24.50 26.27
CA MET A 65 -3.74 25.02 26.35
C MET A 65 -3.67 26.41 25.68
N GLY A 66 -2.68 27.20 26.08
CA GLY A 66 -2.51 28.60 25.71
C GLY A 66 -2.82 29.56 26.88
N PRO A 67 -2.77 30.87 26.65
CA PRO A 67 -2.67 31.54 25.35
C PRO A 67 -1.30 31.35 24.69
N PHE A 68 -1.27 31.09 23.38
CA PHE A 68 -0.07 31.21 22.56
C PHE A 68 -0.16 32.51 21.78
N ILE A 69 0.72 33.47 22.06
CA ILE A 69 0.65 34.82 21.52
C ILE A 69 1.77 35.02 20.51
N TYR A 70 1.40 35.42 19.30
CA TYR A 70 2.33 35.73 18.21
C TYR A 70 2.15 37.18 17.76
N ASN A 71 3.26 37.88 17.53
CA ASN A 71 3.26 39.15 16.82
C ASN A 71 3.26 38.83 15.33
N VAL A 72 2.18 39.22 14.65
CA VAL A 72 2.01 39.12 13.21
C VAL A 72 2.52 40.41 12.59
N THR A 73 3.44 40.29 11.64
CA THR A 73 3.92 41.40 10.82
C THR A 73 3.41 41.19 9.40
N THR A 74 2.43 41.99 9.02
CA THR A 74 1.89 42.00 7.66
C THR A 74 2.67 43.00 6.82
N THR A 75 3.25 42.53 5.72
CA THR A 75 3.98 43.36 4.76
C THR A 75 3.15 43.50 3.49
N ARG A 76 3.02 44.73 3.00
CA ARG A 76 2.27 45.10 1.81
C ARG A 76 3.16 45.84 0.82
N GLU A 77 3.11 45.44 -0.43
CA GLU A 77 3.77 46.13 -1.54
C GLU A 77 2.74 46.59 -2.56
N ILE A 78 2.78 47.88 -2.91
CA ILE A 78 1.88 48.46 -3.91
C ILE A 78 2.39 48.06 -5.29
N LEU A 79 1.55 47.37 -6.06
CA LEU A 79 1.88 46.89 -7.40
C LEU A 79 1.35 47.83 -8.49
N ASP A 80 0.14 48.38 -8.30
CA ASP A 80 -0.49 49.28 -9.27
C ASP A 80 -1.54 50.20 -8.61
N PHE A 81 -1.80 51.36 -9.22
CA PHE A 81 -2.86 52.28 -8.82
C PHE A 81 -3.57 52.84 -10.06
N ASP A 82 -4.87 52.56 -10.18
CA ASP A 82 -5.71 53.07 -11.27
C ASP A 82 -6.64 54.17 -10.74
N SER A 83 -6.26 55.42 -11.03
CA SER A 83 -7.02 56.61 -10.62
C SER A 83 -8.36 56.78 -11.33
N ASP A 84 -8.50 56.28 -12.56
CA ASP A 84 -9.74 56.36 -13.34
C ASP A 84 -10.74 55.30 -12.85
N ALA A 85 -10.26 54.08 -12.60
CA ALA A 85 -11.06 53.01 -11.99
C ALA A 85 -11.32 53.26 -10.50
N GLY A 86 -10.45 53.99 -9.81
CA GLY A 86 -10.52 54.19 -8.36
C GLY A 86 -10.13 52.93 -7.59
N THR A 87 -9.02 52.29 -7.99
CA THR A 87 -8.56 51.02 -7.40
C THR A 87 -7.06 51.01 -7.12
N ILE A 88 -6.67 50.30 -6.06
CA ILE A 88 -5.27 49.98 -5.75
C ILE A 88 -5.07 48.47 -5.80
N THR A 89 -3.95 48.03 -6.36
CA THR A 89 -3.50 46.64 -6.37
C THR A 89 -2.25 46.51 -5.51
N TYR A 90 -2.26 45.60 -4.55
CA TYR A 90 -1.11 45.36 -3.67
C TYR A 90 -0.95 43.86 -3.36
N SER A 91 0.29 43.41 -3.16
CA SER A 91 0.58 42.09 -2.60
C SER A 91 0.66 42.18 -1.07
N GLU A 92 0.33 41.08 -0.40
CA GLU A 92 0.35 40.95 1.04
C GLU A 92 0.88 39.58 1.46
N TYR A 93 1.77 39.58 2.46
CA TYR A 93 2.18 38.38 3.17
C TYR A 93 2.35 38.67 4.66
N ASP A 94 2.12 37.64 5.48
CA ASP A 94 2.25 37.70 6.93
C ASP A 94 3.50 36.95 7.39
N SER A 95 4.15 37.48 8.42
CA SER A 95 5.20 36.78 9.16
C SER A 95 4.90 36.72 10.65
N PHE A 96 5.18 35.57 11.27
CA PHE A 96 4.76 35.29 12.65
C PHE A 96 5.96 35.11 13.58
N ALA A 97 5.97 35.84 14.69
CA ALA A 97 6.99 35.68 15.73
C ALA A 97 6.34 35.44 17.10
N TRP A 98 6.75 34.36 17.78
CA TRP A 98 6.28 34.10 19.14
C TRP A 98 6.65 35.25 20.08
N CYS A 99 5.68 35.75 20.83
CA CYS A 99 5.86 36.83 21.78
C CYS A 99 5.97 36.29 23.22
N GLU A 100 7.20 36.11 23.70
CA GLU A 100 7.49 35.61 25.06
C GLU A 100 6.96 36.54 26.15
N ASP A 101 7.02 37.86 25.93
CA ASP A 101 6.66 38.87 26.93
C ASP A 101 5.19 39.32 26.85
N CYS A 102 4.41 38.78 25.91
CA CYS A 102 3.02 39.15 25.74
C CYS A 102 2.10 38.52 26.80
N VAL A 103 1.02 39.24 27.12
CA VAL A 103 -0.02 38.79 28.04
C VAL A 103 -1.39 38.91 27.39
N TRP A 104 -2.25 37.93 27.66
CA TRP A 104 -3.66 37.95 27.29
C TRP A 104 -4.52 38.03 28.55
N THR A 105 -5.47 38.95 28.56
CA THR A 105 -6.40 39.12 29.70
C THR A 105 -7.61 38.20 29.52
N ASP A 106 -7.84 37.32 30.49
CA ASP A 106 -8.98 36.39 30.48
C ASP A 106 -10.33 37.06 30.76
N ASP A 107 -11.42 36.30 30.59
CA ASP A 107 -12.79 36.76 30.84
C ASP A 107 -13.03 37.22 32.30
N ASP A 108 -12.19 36.76 33.24
CA ASP A 108 -12.22 37.13 34.66
C ASP A 108 -11.33 38.36 34.96
N GLY A 109 -10.63 38.90 33.96
CA GLY A 109 -9.77 40.07 34.06
C GLY A 109 -8.36 39.79 34.58
N ASN A 110 -7.89 38.55 34.53
CA ASN A 110 -6.52 38.18 34.91
C ASN A 110 -5.61 38.12 33.69
N ASP A 111 -4.40 38.66 33.83
CA ASP A 111 -3.37 38.56 32.80
C ASP A 111 -2.70 37.18 32.83
N VAL A 112 -2.71 36.48 31.70
CA VAL A 112 -2.08 35.18 31.48
C VAL A 112 -0.94 35.37 30.48
N ALA A 113 0.26 34.91 30.83
CA ALA A 113 1.43 35.00 29.95
C ALA A 113 1.32 34.05 28.75
N SER A 114 1.96 34.43 27.64
CA SER A 114 2.12 33.57 26.47
C SER A 114 2.87 32.29 26.83
N GLU A 115 2.32 31.13 26.47
CA GLU A 115 3.00 29.84 26.56
C GLU A 115 4.01 29.70 25.39
N PRO A 116 5.13 28.96 25.57
CA PRO A 116 6.13 28.79 24.51
C PRO A 116 5.59 28.15 23.23
N GLY A 117 6.06 28.64 22.07
CA GLY A 117 5.77 28.05 20.76
C GLY A 117 6.28 26.60 20.59
N THR A 118 7.26 26.21 21.40
CA THR A 118 7.78 24.83 21.47
C THR A 118 6.95 23.91 22.36
N THR A 119 5.81 24.37 22.88
CA THR A 119 4.92 23.53 23.68
C THR A 119 4.25 22.48 22.80
N GLU A 120 4.48 21.21 23.13
CA GLU A 120 3.87 20.08 22.45
C GLU A 120 2.36 20.01 22.70
N ILE A 121 1.59 19.83 21.64
CA ILE A 121 0.16 19.56 21.67
C ILE A 121 -0.12 18.27 20.89
N SER A 122 -1.09 17.49 21.37
CA SER A 122 -1.59 16.32 20.66
C SER A 122 -2.94 16.65 20.05
N ASN A 123 -3.11 16.45 18.75
CA ASN A 123 -4.38 16.74 18.07
C ASN A 123 -4.63 15.75 16.92
N ILE A 124 -5.84 15.77 16.38
CA ILE A 124 -6.19 14.99 15.20
C ILE A 124 -5.23 15.35 14.08
N ASN A 125 -4.61 14.33 13.49
CA ASN A 125 -3.87 14.50 12.25
C ASN A 125 -4.86 14.80 11.13
N ILE A 126 -4.88 16.06 10.68
CA ILE A 126 -5.84 16.55 9.69
C ILE A 126 -5.69 15.86 8.32
N LEU A 127 -4.50 15.35 8.01
CA LEU A 127 -4.23 14.65 6.77
C LEU A 127 -4.65 13.18 6.82
N TRP A 128 -4.79 12.61 8.02
CA TRP A 128 -4.94 11.16 8.22
C TRP A 128 -6.05 10.52 7.39
N ASN A 129 -7.27 11.07 7.43
CA ASN A 129 -8.38 10.50 6.67
C ASN A 129 -8.23 10.71 5.16
N THR A 130 -7.68 11.85 4.74
CA THR A 130 -7.40 12.12 3.33
C THR A 130 -6.34 11.17 2.79
N GLN A 131 -5.27 10.95 3.54
CA GLN A 131 -4.22 9.97 3.25
C GLN A 131 -4.77 8.55 3.21
N ARG A 132 -5.68 8.20 4.14
CA ARG A 132 -6.35 6.88 4.11
C ARG A 132 -7.20 6.69 2.87
N ILE A 133 -7.98 7.69 2.44
CA ILE A 133 -8.79 7.60 1.22
C ILE A 133 -7.90 7.49 -0.01
N ALA A 134 -6.89 8.36 -0.12
CA ALA A 134 -5.95 8.37 -1.24
C ALA A 134 -5.12 7.07 -1.30
N GLY A 135 -4.81 6.48 -0.15
CA GLY A 135 -3.98 5.29 -0.03
C GLY A 135 -4.70 3.96 -0.31
N ILE A 136 -5.99 3.95 -0.68
CA ILE A 136 -6.72 2.67 -0.84
C ILE A 136 -6.17 1.84 -1.98
N ALA A 137 -5.98 2.44 -3.16
CA ALA A 137 -5.44 1.72 -4.31
C ALA A 137 -4.09 1.07 -3.95
N THR A 138 -3.18 1.86 -3.42
CA THR A 138 -1.87 1.39 -2.95
C THR A 138 -1.97 0.34 -1.85
N GLY A 139 -2.90 0.49 -0.91
CA GLY A 139 -3.09 -0.50 0.15
C GLY A 139 -3.68 -1.81 -0.34
N ILE A 140 -4.49 -1.80 -1.41
CA ILE A 140 -4.92 -3.02 -2.09
C ILE A 140 -3.73 -3.73 -2.74
N GLU A 141 -2.84 -2.98 -3.41
CA GLU A 141 -1.60 -3.54 -3.98
C GLU A 141 -0.69 -4.15 -2.91
N TYR A 142 -0.50 -3.47 -1.77
CA TYR A 142 0.22 -4.03 -0.63
C TYR A 142 -0.50 -5.23 -0.03
N GLY A 143 -1.83 -5.18 0.06
CA GLY A 143 -2.64 -6.31 0.50
C GLY A 143 -2.40 -7.56 -0.35
N GLU A 144 -2.36 -7.41 -1.67
CA GLU A 144 -1.98 -8.46 -2.61
C GLU A 144 -0.56 -8.98 -2.34
N ILE A 145 0.43 -8.10 -2.14
CA ILE A 145 1.80 -8.51 -1.81
C ILE A 145 1.83 -9.35 -0.52
N PHE A 146 1.12 -8.93 0.54
CA PHE A 146 1.05 -9.69 1.78
C PHE A 146 0.30 -11.02 1.61
N ALA A 147 -0.74 -11.07 0.80
CA ALA A 147 -1.43 -12.32 0.47
C ALA A 147 -0.48 -13.31 -0.25
N LYS A 148 0.23 -12.83 -1.27
CA LYS A 148 1.22 -13.61 -2.02
C LYS A 148 2.39 -14.04 -1.14
N ALA A 149 2.72 -13.28 -0.09
CA ALA A 149 3.68 -13.71 0.91
C ALA A 149 3.19 -14.92 1.72
N GLY A 150 1.89 -15.02 1.99
CA GLY A 150 1.28 -16.24 2.54
C GLY A 150 1.41 -17.43 1.61
N TYR A 151 1.15 -17.25 0.32
CA TYR A 151 1.42 -18.26 -0.70
C TYR A 151 2.90 -18.68 -0.70
N ALA A 152 3.82 -17.72 -0.77
CA ALA A 152 5.24 -18.00 -0.76
C ALA A 152 5.67 -18.75 0.51
N GLN A 153 5.20 -18.35 1.70
CA GLN A 153 5.47 -19.07 2.95
C GLN A 153 5.02 -20.54 2.86
N MET A 154 3.82 -20.81 2.36
CA MET A 154 3.35 -22.19 2.17
C MET A 154 4.27 -22.98 1.24
N MET A 155 4.74 -22.36 0.17
CA MET A 155 5.66 -23.00 -0.78
C MET A 155 7.04 -23.26 -0.16
N LEU A 156 7.59 -22.31 0.61
CA LEU A 156 8.84 -22.48 1.34
C LEU A 156 8.74 -23.60 2.38
N ILE A 157 7.61 -23.69 3.09
CA ILE A 157 7.35 -24.79 4.04
C ILE A 157 7.30 -26.12 3.27
N ASN A 158 6.55 -26.20 2.17
CA ASN A 158 6.48 -27.42 1.37
C ASN A 158 7.84 -27.82 0.79
N ASP A 159 8.65 -26.85 0.36
CA ASP A 159 9.99 -27.09 -0.16
C ASP A 159 10.87 -27.74 0.92
N LEU A 160 10.93 -27.14 2.11
CA LEU A 160 11.73 -27.65 3.22
C LEU A 160 11.20 -28.98 3.77
N GLN A 161 9.88 -29.11 3.93
CA GLN A 161 9.24 -30.25 4.58
C GLN A 161 9.13 -31.47 3.65
N ASN A 162 8.89 -31.24 2.36
CA ASN A 162 8.58 -32.29 1.40
C ASN A 162 9.52 -32.31 0.19
N ARG A 163 9.82 -31.18 -0.46
CA ARG A 163 10.62 -31.21 -1.70
C ARG A 163 12.05 -31.68 -1.45
N ALA A 164 12.75 -31.14 -0.45
CA ALA A 164 14.11 -31.57 -0.09
C ALA A 164 14.19 -33.09 0.18
N PRO A 165 13.38 -33.68 1.08
CA PRO A 165 13.35 -35.13 1.28
C PRO A 165 12.96 -35.93 0.04
N SER A 166 12.12 -35.37 -0.83
CA SER A 166 11.71 -36.04 -2.07
C SER A 166 12.85 -36.11 -3.08
N ILE A 167 13.65 -35.04 -3.20
CA ILE A 167 14.88 -35.03 -4.01
C ILE A 167 15.83 -36.11 -3.49
N TRP A 168 16.16 -36.12 -2.20
CA TRP A 168 17.04 -37.15 -1.62
C TRP A 168 16.51 -38.56 -1.78
N ALA A 169 15.19 -38.76 -1.62
CA ALA A 169 14.57 -40.05 -1.85
C ALA A 169 14.65 -40.48 -3.32
N SER A 170 14.50 -39.55 -4.25
CA SER A 170 14.58 -39.83 -5.68
C SER A 170 16.00 -40.22 -6.10
N GLU A 171 17.02 -39.52 -5.58
CA GLU A 171 18.43 -39.86 -5.76
C GLU A 171 18.78 -41.22 -5.15
N GLU A 172 18.25 -41.52 -3.96
CA GLU A 172 18.45 -42.82 -3.32
C GLU A 172 17.84 -43.96 -4.16
N ILE A 173 16.62 -43.78 -4.66
CA ILE A 173 15.94 -44.74 -5.53
C ILE A 173 16.72 -44.93 -6.84
N ASP A 174 17.23 -43.86 -7.45
CA ASP A 174 18.05 -43.96 -8.66
C ASP A 174 19.34 -44.76 -8.39
N LEU A 175 19.98 -44.54 -7.23
CA LEU A 175 21.16 -45.30 -6.81
C LEU A 175 20.88 -46.79 -6.50
N MET A 176 19.64 -47.18 -6.21
CA MET A 176 19.27 -48.60 -6.03
C MET A 176 19.40 -49.39 -7.33
N VAL A 177 19.17 -48.77 -8.50
CA VAL A 177 19.21 -49.43 -9.82
C VAL A 177 20.62 -49.94 -10.18
N PRO A 178 21.71 -49.15 -10.15
CA PRO A 178 23.05 -49.68 -10.39
C PRO A 178 23.48 -50.70 -9.32
N GLY A 179 23.00 -50.56 -8.08
CA GLY A 179 23.19 -51.57 -7.03
C GLY A 179 22.54 -52.92 -7.37
N ALA A 180 21.31 -52.90 -7.87
CA ALA A 180 20.59 -54.08 -8.32
C ALA A 180 21.27 -54.73 -9.54
N SER A 181 21.75 -53.94 -10.51
CA SER A 181 22.53 -54.47 -11.64
C SER A 181 23.79 -55.20 -11.14
N ALA A 182 24.56 -54.59 -10.24
CA ALA A 182 25.78 -55.21 -9.70
C ALA A 182 25.49 -56.53 -8.97
N ALA A 183 24.35 -56.65 -8.28
CA ALA A 183 23.91 -57.90 -7.66
C ALA A 183 23.52 -58.96 -8.69
N LEU A 184 22.83 -58.59 -9.78
CA LEU A 184 22.48 -59.50 -10.88
C LEU A 184 23.73 -59.99 -11.63
N GLN A 185 24.72 -59.13 -11.86
CA GLN A 185 26.00 -59.55 -12.45
C GLN A 185 26.72 -60.59 -11.57
N GLN A 186 26.70 -60.40 -10.25
CA GLN A 186 27.22 -61.40 -9.30
C GLN A 186 26.44 -62.71 -9.32
N ALA A 187 25.15 -62.67 -9.64
CA ALA A 187 24.32 -63.85 -9.86
C ALA A 187 24.59 -64.56 -11.21
N GLY A 188 25.44 -63.99 -12.07
CA GLY A 188 25.95 -64.61 -13.29
C GLY A 188 25.34 -64.09 -14.60
N TYR A 189 24.58 -63.00 -14.56
CA TYR A 189 24.12 -62.30 -15.77
C TYR A 189 25.26 -61.45 -16.36
N ASP A 190 25.26 -61.25 -17.68
CA ASP A 190 26.13 -60.25 -18.30
C ASP A 190 25.63 -58.83 -17.99
N GLU A 191 26.53 -57.85 -18.04
CA GLU A 191 26.28 -56.44 -17.69
C GLU A 191 25.06 -55.86 -18.40
N ALA A 192 24.94 -56.05 -19.72
CA ALA A 192 23.82 -55.48 -20.48
C ALA A 192 22.46 -56.09 -20.09
N THR A 193 22.42 -57.40 -19.83
CA THR A 193 21.19 -58.06 -19.34
C THR A 193 20.87 -57.62 -17.91
N ALA A 194 21.88 -57.50 -17.05
CA ALA A 194 21.70 -57.08 -15.66
C ALA A 194 21.17 -55.64 -15.57
N ASP A 195 21.73 -54.71 -16.35
CA ASP A 195 21.28 -53.32 -16.42
C ASP A 195 19.83 -53.22 -16.91
N ALA A 196 19.46 -54.00 -17.93
CA ALA A 196 18.09 -54.01 -18.45
C ALA A 196 17.07 -54.59 -17.44
N MET A 197 17.48 -55.49 -16.56
CA MET A 197 16.63 -56.12 -15.55
C MET A 197 16.59 -55.34 -14.22
N ALA A 198 17.58 -54.50 -13.95
CA ALA A 198 17.76 -53.83 -12.66
C ALA A 198 16.55 -52.97 -12.23
N PRO A 199 15.93 -52.13 -13.08
CA PRO A 199 14.72 -51.39 -12.74
C PRO A 199 13.59 -52.26 -12.18
N ALA A 200 13.29 -53.38 -12.87
CA ALA A 200 12.26 -54.31 -12.42
C ALA A 200 12.67 -55.05 -11.14
N ALA A 201 13.97 -55.33 -10.97
CA ALA A 201 14.49 -55.95 -9.75
C ALA A 201 14.38 -55.02 -8.52
N VAL A 202 14.55 -53.71 -8.67
CA VAL A 202 14.32 -52.74 -7.57
C VAL A 202 12.86 -52.77 -7.12
N LEU A 203 11.91 -52.70 -8.06
CA LEU A 203 10.48 -52.77 -7.74
C LEU A 203 10.07 -54.12 -7.15
N GLN A 204 10.64 -55.22 -7.65
CA GLN A 204 10.45 -56.54 -7.07
C GLN A 204 10.99 -56.60 -5.62
N GLY A 205 12.17 -56.02 -5.37
CA GLY A 205 12.74 -55.96 -4.02
C GLY A 205 11.87 -55.14 -3.05
N ALA A 206 11.31 -54.02 -3.51
CA ALA A 206 10.35 -53.23 -2.73
C ALA A 206 9.07 -54.02 -2.43
N TYR A 207 8.54 -54.74 -3.42
CA TYR A 207 7.40 -55.64 -3.25
C TYR A 207 7.68 -56.74 -2.22
N ASP A 208 8.82 -57.43 -2.34
CA ASP A 208 9.19 -58.52 -1.43
C ASP A 208 9.33 -58.03 0.01
N ASN A 209 9.91 -56.83 0.20
CA ASN A 209 10.02 -56.19 1.51
C ASN A 209 8.66 -55.82 2.10
N TRP A 210 7.74 -55.30 1.28
CA TRP A 210 6.37 -55.01 1.72
C TRP A 210 5.61 -56.30 2.05
N LEU A 211 5.68 -57.32 1.19
CA LEU A 211 4.99 -58.61 1.35
C LEU A 211 5.41 -59.31 2.65
N ALA A 212 6.70 -59.26 2.98
CA ALA A 212 7.24 -59.80 4.22
C ALA A 212 6.66 -59.15 5.49
N GLN A 213 6.16 -57.92 5.37
CA GLN A 213 5.61 -57.11 6.47
C GLN A 213 4.06 -57.06 6.46
N SER A 214 3.43 -57.22 5.30
CA SER A 214 1.97 -57.07 5.15
C SER A 214 1.17 -58.28 5.61
N GLY A 215 1.75 -59.48 5.54
CA GLY A 215 1.04 -60.74 5.78
C GLY A 215 0.03 -61.11 4.68
N ALA A 216 0.10 -60.44 3.52
CA ALA A 216 -0.68 -60.77 2.32
C ALA A 216 -0.18 -62.06 1.66
N ASP A 217 -1.03 -62.68 0.84
CA ASP A 217 -0.62 -63.76 -0.05
C ASP A 217 0.15 -63.19 -1.25
N ASP A 218 1.17 -63.91 -1.71
CA ASP A 218 1.96 -63.47 -2.86
C ASP A 218 1.14 -63.50 -4.16
N ALA A 219 0.97 -62.34 -4.80
CA ALA A 219 0.33 -62.18 -6.10
C ALA A 219 1.29 -62.33 -7.29
N SER A 220 2.60 -62.45 -7.03
CA SER A 220 3.67 -62.56 -8.03
C SER A 220 3.59 -61.49 -9.15
N PRO A 221 3.63 -60.18 -8.82
CA PRO A 221 3.60 -59.12 -9.82
C PRO A 221 4.81 -59.18 -10.77
N ASP A 222 4.63 -58.72 -12.01
CA ASP A 222 5.71 -58.59 -13.00
C ASP A 222 5.89 -57.12 -13.38
N PHE A 223 7.05 -56.56 -13.05
CA PHE A 223 7.40 -55.17 -13.32
C PHE A 223 8.17 -54.96 -14.63
N ALA A 224 8.50 -56.02 -15.38
CA ALA A 224 9.39 -55.92 -16.54
C ALA A 224 8.89 -54.93 -17.62
N ALA A 225 7.57 -54.80 -17.79
CA ALA A 225 6.99 -53.90 -18.79
C ALA A 225 6.77 -52.47 -18.27
N SER A 226 6.71 -52.26 -16.95
CA SER A 226 6.33 -50.98 -16.35
C SER A 226 7.45 -50.29 -15.59
N ALA A 227 8.55 -50.97 -15.28
CA ALA A 227 9.64 -50.44 -14.46
C ALA A 227 10.25 -49.15 -15.03
N GLN A 228 10.43 -49.09 -16.35
CA GLN A 228 10.94 -47.89 -17.02
C GLN A 228 9.99 -46.69 -16.82
N SER A 229 8.69 -46.91 -16.99
CA SER A 229 7.67 -45.89 -16.79
C SER A 229 7.62 -45.42 -15.34
N ILE A 230 7.64 -46.35 -14.39
CA ILE A 230 7.58 -46.03 -12.95
C ILE A 230 8.79 -45.22 -12.50
N LEU A 231 10.00 -45.64 -12.89
CA LEU A 231 11.23 -45.05 -12.36
C LEU A 231 11.64 -43.78 -13.12
N TYR A 232 11.47 -43.73 -14.45
CA TYR A 232 12.13 -42.71 -15.28
C TYR A 232 11.22 -41.89 -16.19
N ASP A 233 10.18 -42.50 -16.78
CA ASP A 233 9.47 -41.87 -17.90
C ASP A 233 8.11 -41.24 -17.52
N ALA A 234 7.60 -41.48 -16.30
CA ALA A 234 6.30 -40.93 -15.89
C ALA A 234 6.33 -39.40 -15.84
N VAL A 235 5.31 -38.78 -16.45
CA VAL A 235 5.13 -37.32 -16.51
C VAL A 235 3.71 -36.95 -16.10
N ASP A 236 3.56 -35.75 -15.52
CA ASP A 236 2.25 -35.14 -15.35
C ASP A 236 1.63 -34.92 -16.75
N PRO A 237 0.46 -35.51 -17.04
CA PRO A 237 -0.17 -35.40 -18.35
C PRO A 237 -0.61 -33.97 -18.70
N SER A 238 -0.75 -33.07 -17.72
CA SER A 238 -1.20 -31.70 -17.91
C SER A 238 -0.07 -30.72 -18.22
N THR A 239 1.12 -30.94 -17.67
CA THR A 239 2.28 -30.02 -17.77
C THR A 239 3.48 -30.63 -18.51
N GLY A 240 3.61 -31.96 -18.49
CA GLY A 240 4.81 -32.68 -18.96
C GLY A 240 5.95 -32.72 -17.94
N ILE A 241 5.75 -32.22 -16.71
CA ILE A 241 6.74 -32.29 -15.63
C ILE A 241 7.00 -33.75 -15.25
N CYS A 242 8.26 -34.11 -14.98
CA CYS A 242 8.60 -35.48 -14.58
C CYS A 242 8.06 -35.79 -13.18
N ILE A 243 7.31 -36.88 -13.07
CA ILE A 243 6.74 -37.39 -11.80
C ILE A 243 7.25 -38.80 -11.47
N ALA A 244 8.18 -39.33 -12.26
CA ALA A 244 8.76 -40.65 -12.06
C ALA A 244 9.49 -40.74 -10.71
N LEU A 245 9.67 -41.94 -10.16
CA LEU A 245 10.22 -42.09 -8.82
C LEU A 245 11.66 -41.58 -8.65
N THR A 246 12.41 -41.43 -9.74
CA THR A 246 13.76 -40.84 -9.72
C THR A 246 13.76 -39.35 -10.07
N CYS A 247 12.60 -38.70 -10.11
CA CYS A 247 12.46 -37.26 -10.30
C CYS A 247 12.06 -36.58 -8.98
N ASP A 248 12.44 -35.31 -8.85
CA ASP A 248 12.39 -34.52 -7.60
C ASP A 248 11.07 -34.64 -6.84
N ILE A 249 9.93 -34.58 -7.53
CA ILE A 249 8.60 -34.62 -6.91
C ILE A 249 7.95 -36.02 -6.86
N GLY A 250 8.57 -37.03 -7.48
CA GLY A 250 7.97 -38.36 -7.63
C GLY A 250 7.68 -39.04 -6.29
N PRO A 251 8.67 -39.15 -5.38
CA PRO A 251 8.46 -39.72 -4.06
C PRO A 251 7.38 -38.99 -3.23
N MET A 252 7.41 -37.66 -3.17
CA MET A 252 6.39 -36.90 -2.43
C MET A 252 5.00 -36.99 -3.07
N LEU A 253 4.88 -37.05 -4.40
CA LEU A 253 3.59 -37.24 -5.07
C LEU A 253 2.99 -38.59 -4.69
N VAL A 254 3.76 -39.68 -4.80
CA VAL A 254 3.26 -41.02 -4.49
C VAL A 254 2.90 -41.16 -3.01
N ALA A 255 3.69 -40.57 -2.12
CA ALA A 255 3.39 -40.53 -0.70
C ALA A 255 2.12 -39.70 -0.40
N GLY A 256 2.00 -38.52 -1.00
CA GLY A 256 0.87 -37.60 -0.82
C GLY A 256 -0.46 -38.15 -1.36
N MET A 257 -0.43 -38.96 -2.42
CA MET A 257 -1.60 -39.71 -2.91
C MET A 257 -2.15 -40.72 -1.88
N GLY A 258 -1.34 -41.11 -0.89
CA GLY A 258 -1.70 -42.03 0.19
C GLY A 258 -1.63 -43.51 -0.18
N GLU A 259 -2.00 -44.35 0.78
CA GLU A 259 -1.96 -45.81 0.65
C GLU A 259 -2.85 -46.32 -0.52
N PRO A 260 -2.48 -47.44 -1.15
CA PRO A 260 -3.33 -48.15 -2.10
C PRO A 260 -4.78 -48.32 -1.62
N SER A 261 -5.72 -47.92 -2.46
CA SER A 261 -7.16 -47.93 -2.19
C SER A 261 -7.95 -48.05 -3.50
N GLU A 262 -9.26 -48.29 -3.42
CA GLU A 262 -10.12 -48.38 -4.61
C GLU A 262 -10.07 -47.11 -5.49
N THR A 263 -9.71 -45.95 -4.91
CA THR A 263 -9.56 -44.68 -5.63
C THR A 263 -8.12 -44.37 -6.01
N THR A 264 -7.17 -44.56 -5.08
CA THR A 264 -5.77 -44.17 -5.27
C THR A 264 -5.05 -45.10 -6.24
N THR A 265 -5.29 -46.42 -6.13
CA THR A 265 -4.62 -47.44 -6.96
C THR A 265 -4.82 -47.22 -8.46
N PRO A 266 -6.05 -47.09 -8.98
CA PRO A 266 -6.23 -46.85 -10.42
C PRO A 266 -5.68 -45.49 -10.87
N ALA A 267 -5.73 -44.45 -10.02
CA ALA A 267 -5.18 -43.14 -10.34
C ALA A 267 -3.65 -43.17 -10.46
N ARG A 268 -2.96 -43.75 -9.48
CA ARG A 268 -1.49 -43.87 -9.48
C ARG A 268 -1.00 -44.80 -10.58
N ALA A 269 -1.68 -45.93 -10.80
CA ALA A 269 -1.39 -46.84 -11.91
C ALA A 269 -1.49 -46.15 -13.28
N ALA A 270 -2.44 -45.24 -13.46
CA ALA A 270 -2.60 -44.48 -14.70
C ALA A 270 -1.45 -43.47 -14.92
N LEU A 271 -1.02 -42.76 -13.86
CA LEU A 271 0.07 -41.78 -13.93
C LEU A 271 1.42 -42.44 -14.25
N PHE A 272 1.71 -43.57 -13.61
CA PHE A 272 3.01 -44.23 -13.71
C PHE A 272 3.04 -45.39 -14.72
N GLY A 273 1.93 -45.66 -15.41
CA GLY A 273 1.88 -46.60 -16.54
C GLY A 273 1.95 -48.09 -16.16
N TYR A 274 1.56 -48.48 -14.94
CA TYR A 274 1.50 -49.88 -14.51
C TYR A 274 0.05 -50.35 -14.34
N GLY A 275 -0.54 -50.89 -15.40
CA GLY A 275 -1.88 -51.47 -15.36
C GLY A 275 -1.87 -53.00 -15.38
N SER A 276 -2.83 -53.64 -14.71
CA SER A 276 -3.10 -55.08 -14.83
C SER A 276 -4.60 -55.31 -14.98
N THR A 277 -4.97 -56.30 -15.81
CA THR A 277 -6.37 -56.77 -15.90
C THR A 277 -6.80 -57.60 -14.69
N ASP A 278 -5.84 -58.03 -13.86
CA ASP A 278 -6.12 -58.68 -12.58
C ASP A 278 -6.08 -57.62 -11.45
N PRO A 279 -7.22 -57.34 -10.78
CA PRO A 279 -7.29 -56.37 -9.71
C PRO A 279 -6.38 -56.69 -8.52
N VAL A 280 -6.11 -57.97 -8.24
CA VAL A 280 -5.24 -58.39 -7.13
C VAL A 280 -3.79 -58.04 -7.46
N VAL A 281 -3.34 -58.38 -8.67
CA VAL A 281 -1.98 -58.05 -9.13
C VAL A 281 -1.79 -56.53 -9.20
N LEU A 282 -2.78 -55.79 -9.70
CA LEU A 282 -2.72 -54.32 -9.75
C LEU A 282 -2.50 -53.72 -8.35
N ALA A 283 -3.28 -54.16 -7.36
CA ALA A 283 -3.12 -53.69 -5.98
C ALA A 283 -1.74 -54.02 -5.41
N HIS A 284 -1.17 -55.18 -5.72
CA HIS A 284 0.16 -55.58 -5.25
C HIS A 284 1.29 -54.81 -5.93
N MET A 285 1.16 -54.49 -7.23
CA MET A 285 2.07 -53.58 -7.92
C MET A 285 2.04 -52.18 -7.31
N ASP A 286 0.84 -51.69 -7.01
CA ASP A 286 0.62 -50.38 -6.40
C ASP A 286 1.22 -50.30 -4.99
N TRP A 287 1.09 -51.35 -4.19
CA TRP A 287 1.78 -51.48 -2.90
C TRP A 287 3.30 -51.44 -3.04
N ALA A 288 3.88 -52.04 -4.08
CA ALA A 288 5.33 -51.98 -4.30
C ALA A 288 5.80 -50.56 -4.63
N VAL A 289 5.08 -49.85 -5.51
CA VAL A 289 5.38 -48.45 -5.86
C VAL A 289 5.22 -47.53 -4.66
N TYR A 290 4.12 -47.64 -3.93
CA TYR A 290 3.87 -46.86 -2.72
C TYR A 290 4.89 -47.18 -1.62
N ALA A 291 5.20 -48.45 -1.39
CA ALA A 291 6.16 -48.83 -0.36
C ALA A 291 7.58 -48.35 -0.67
N LEU A 292 8.01 -48.41 -1.94
CA LEU A 292 9.32 -47.88 -2.35
C LEU A 292 9.39 -46.37 -2.11
N ALA A 293 8.49 -45.61 -2.74
CA ALA A 293 8.49 -44.16 -2.66
C ALA A 293 8.24 -43.66 -1.22
N GLY A 294 7.18 -44.15 -0.57
CA GLY A 294 6.77 -43.71 0.76
C GLY A 294 7.80 -44.05 1.84
N THR A 295 8.41 -45.24 1.81
CA THR A 295 9.42 -45.61 2.81
C THR A 295 10.68 -44.76 2.66
N THR A 296 11.17 -44.58 1.43
CA THR A 296 12.38 -43.79 1.18
C THR A 296 12.13 -42.31 1.50
N PHE A 297 10.96 -41.77 1.13
CA PHE A 297 10.55 -40.40 1.46
C PHE A 297 10.51 -40.14 2.96
N VAL A 298 9.83 -41.00 3.74
CA VAL A 298 9.75 -40.86 5.20
C VAL A 298 11.12 -41.06 5.86
N THR A 299 11.94 -41.98 5.35
CA THR A 299 13.30 -42.22 5.87
C THR A 299 14.19 -40.98 5.71
N ASN A 300 14.01 -40.23 4.63
CA ASN A 300 14.68 -38.95 4.38
C ASN A 300 13.98 -37.76 5.09
N GLY A 301 13.00 -38.02 5.96
CA GLY A 301 12.34 -37.00 6.77
C GLY A 301 11.26 -36.22 6.03
N GLY A 302 10.63 -36.81 5.01
CA GLY A 302 9.44 -36.25 4.37
C GLY A 302 8.29 -36.07 5.37
N GLY A 303 7.66 -34.90 5.36
CA GLY A 303 6.58 -34.57 6.29
C GLY A 303 7.03 -34.27 7.72
N ALA A 304 8.34 -34.13 7.99
CA ALA A 304 8.85 -33.78 9.31
C ALA A 304 8.36 -32.41 9.79
N ASP A 305 8.16 -32.26 11.09
CA ASP A 305 7.89 -30.96 11.72
C ASP A 305 9.17 -30.11 11.70
N LEU A 306 9.13 -29.00 10.95
CA LEU A 306 10.27 -28.12 10.74
C LEU A 306 10.78 -27.48 12.05
N GLU A 307 9.94 -27.29 13.07
CA GLU A 307 10.38 -26.75 14.36
C GLU A 307 11.31 -27.70 15.11
N THR A 308 11.22 -29.01 14.82
CA THR A 308 11.99 -30.06 15.50
C THR A 308 12.97 -30.79 14.59
N ALA A 309 12.96 -30.49 13.29
CA ALA A 309 13.85 -31.05 12.30
C ALA A 309 15.32 -30.69 12.61
N THR A 310 16.22 -31.68 12.50
CA THR A 310 17.64 -31.51 12.83
C THR A 310 18.53 -31.22 11.62
N ASP A 311 17.93 -31.26 10.42
CA ASP A 311 18.56 -31.20 9.09
C ASP A 311 18.10 -29.96 8.29
N LEU A 312 17.64 -28.90 8.99
CA LEU A 312 17.13 -27.67 8.36
C LEU A 312 18.17 -26.99 7.45
N ARG A 313 19.45 -27.08 7.79
CA ARG A 313 20.54 -26.52 6.98
C ARG A 313 20.63 -27.26 5.64
N GLU A 314 20.63 -28.58 5.68
CA GLU A 314 20.68 -29.45 4.51
C GLU A 314 19.45 -29.26 3.64
N ARG A 315 18.26 -29.20 4.25
CA ARG A 315 16.99 -28.91 3.53
C ARG A 315 17.05 -27.58 2.80
N LEU A 316 17.49 -26.51 3.48
CA LEU A 316 17.62 -25.19 2.90
C LEU A 316 18.59 -25.20 1.72
N ALA A 317 19.76 -25.82 1.89
CA ALA A 317 20.76 -25.90 0.84
C ALA A 317 20.26 -26.66 -0.40
N GLU A 318 19.44 -27.70 -0.20
CA GLU A 318 18.85 -28.48 -1.30
C GLU A 318 17.90 -27.65 -2.16
N VAL A 319 16.96 -26.92 -1.54
CA VAL A 319 15.89 -26.22 -2.26
C VAL A 319 16.26 -24.82 -2.73
N SER A 320 17.20 -24.16 -2.03
CA SER A 320 17.61 -22.78 -2.35
C SER A 320 19.02 -22.68 -2.94
N GLY A 321 19.83 -23.74 -2.84
CA GLY A 321 21.26 -23.67 -3.15
C GLY A 321 22.09 -22.88 -2.13
N VAL A 322 21.48 -22.36 -1.06
CA VAL A 322 22.15 -21.52 -0.05
C VAL A 322 22.53 -22.32 1.19
N ASP A 323 23.82 -22.33 1.50
CA ASP A 323 24.34 -22.92 2.73
C ASP A 323 24.52 -21.88 3.85
N ILE A 324 23.86 -22.08 4.99
CA ILE A 324 24.02 -21.26 6.21
C ILE A 324 24.59 -22.13 7.32
N ALA A 325 25.92 -22.12 7.45
CA ALA A 325 26.63 -22.92 8.45
C ALA A 325 26.47 -22.40 9.89
N ASN A 326 26.13 -21.13 10.08
CA ASN A 326 25.93 -20.56 11.41
C ASN A 326 24.50 -20.88 11.89
N PRO A 327 24.32 -21.69 12.96
CA PRO A 327 23.00 -22.09 13.43
C PRO A 327 22.16 -20.91 13.94
N GLU A 328 22.79 -19.86 14.47
CA GLU A 328 22.07 -18.66 14.91
C GLU A 328 21.52 -17.87 13.71
N ALA A 329 22.34 -17.69 12.67
CA ALA A 329 21.88 -17.02 11.45
C ALA A 329 20.79 -17.82 10.72
N LEU A 330 20.91 -19.16 10.70
CA LEU A 330 19.88 -20.04 10.16
C LEU A 330 18.58 -19.90 10.94
N ASN A 331 18.64 -19.90 12.27
CA ASN A 331 17.47 -19.70 13.12
C ASN A 331 16.83 -18.33 12.89
N ASN A 332 17.64 -17.26 12.81
CA ASN A 332 17.13 -15.92 12.57
C ASN A 332 16.40 -15.83 11.22
N ILE A 333 16.93 -16.47 10.18
CA ILE A 333 16.28 -16.49 8.85
C ILE A 333 14.96 -17.25 8.89
N LEU A 334 14.95 -18.48 9.43
CA LEU A 334 13.75 -19.31 9.38
C LEU A 334 12.65 -18.84 10.33
N TRP A 335 13.03 -18.47 11.55
CA TRP A 335 12.10 -18.30 12.68
C TRP A 335 12.08 -16.88 13.27
N GLY A 336 13.00 -16.02 12.82
CA GLY A 336 13.08 -14.62 13.19
C GLY A 336 14.21 -14.29 14.16
N SER A 337 14.65 -13.03 14.13
CA SER A 337 15.65 -12.52 15.07
C SER A 337 15.06 -12.27 16.46
N GLU A 338 15.87 -12.48 17.50
CA GLU A 338 15.45 -12.30 18.89
C GLU A 338 14.93 -10.87 19.13
N GLY A 339 13.70 -10.75 19.68
CA GLY A 339 13.08 -9.47 20.00
C GLY A 339 12.41 -8.76 18.82
N SER A 340 12.36 -9.37 17.63
CA SER A 340 11.56 -8.83 16.51
C SER A 340 10.06 -8.87 16.83
N SER A 341 9.39 -7.75 16.57
CA SER A 341 7.93 -7.60 16.68
C SER A 341 7.48 -6.56 15.66
N PRO A 342 6.78 -6.95 14.58
CA PRO A 342 6.36 -8.31 14.23
C PRO A 342 7.54 -9.27 13.97
N ASN A 343 7.29 -10.59 14.09
CA ASN A 343 8.29 -11.62 13.82
C ASN A 343 8.70 -11.56 12.34
N ASN A 344 10.01 -11.52 12.08
CA ASN A 344 10.59 -11.36 10.76
C ASN A 344 11.12 -12.66 10.12
N GLY A 345 10.98 -13.83 10.76
CA GLY A 345 11.42 -15.10 10.18
C GLY A 345 10.64 -15.45 8.92
N ILE A 346 11.29 -15.96 7.87
CA ILE A 346 10.64 -16.23 6.58
C ILE A 346 9.51 -17.27 6.67
N LEU A 347 9.56 -18.17 7.66
CA LEU A 347 8.52 -19.16 7.94
C LEU A 347 7.52 -18.68 9.01
N SER A 348 7.72 -17.48 9.58
CA SER A 348 6.85 -16.95 10.62
C SER A 348 5.66 -16.19 10.06
N VAL A 349 4.57 -16.20 10.84
CA VAL A 349 3.40 -15.34 10.63
C VAL A 349 3.13 -14.61 11.93
N SER A 350 2.87 -13.31 11.84
CA SER A 350 2.46 -12.47 12.95
C SER A 350 1.09 -11.88 12.67
N ASP A 351 0.29 -11.68 13.71
CA ASP A 351 -0.92 -10.86 13.59
C ASP A 351 -0.52 -9.38 13.72
N PHE A 352 -0.88 -8.58 12.72
CA PHE A 352 -0.69 -7.14 12.74
C PHE A 352 -2.06 -6.47 12.59
N GLN A 353 -2.69 -6.18 13.74
CA GLN A 353 -4.01 -5.56 13.80
C GLN A 353 -5.09 -6.32 13.01
N GLY A 354 -5.11 -7.67 13.10
CA GLY A 354 -6.06 -8.52 12.39
C GLY A 354 -5.63 -8.93 10.98
N ILE A 355 -4.47 -8.46 10.51
CA ILE A 355 -3.90 -8.79 9.21
C ILE A 355 -2.75 -9.77 9.40
N PRO A 356 -2.74 -10.93 8.71
CA PRO A 356 -1.63 -11.86 8.77
C PRO A 356 -0.42 -11.26 8.03
N LEU A 357 0.64 -10.96 8.79
CA LEU A 357 1.90 -10.48 8.26
C LEU A 357 2.91 -11.62 8.21
N TYR A 358 3.25 -12.03 6.99
CA TYR A 358 4.17 -13.14 6.73
C TYR A 358 5.60 -12.63 6.72
N GLY A 359 6.49 -13.24 7.51
CA GLY A 359 7.86 -12.75 7.67
C GLY A 359 8.69 -12.85 6.39
N VAL A 360 8.31 -13.67 5.41
CA VAL A 360 8.92 -13.66 4.06
C VAL A 360 8.74 -12.30 3.37
N ALA A 361 7.61 -11.61 3.54
CA ALA A 361 7.42 -10.25 3.03
C ALA A 361 8.40 -9.28 3.69
N LEU A 362 8.54 -9.35 5.02
CA LEU A 362 9.47 -8.51 5.79
C LEU A 362 10.92 -8.73 5.37
N PHE A 363 11.32 -9.98 5.15
CA PHE A 363 12.64 -10.32 4.65
C PHE A 363 12.89 -9.75 3.25
N LEU A 364 11.94 -9.91 2.31
CA LEU A 364 12.10 -9.44 0.93
C LEU A 364 12.06 -7.91 0.83
N LEU A 365 11.15 -7.25 1.53
CA LEU A 365 11.08 -5.79 1.61
C LEU A 365 12.37 -5.23 2.22
N GLY A 366 12.84 -5.80 3.33
CA GLY A 366 14.13 -5.41 3.92
C GLY A 366 15.30 -5.62 2.96
N ALA A 367 15.34 -6.74 2.24
CA ALA A 367 16.38 -7.01 1.26
C ALA A 367 16.40 -5.98 0.11
N GLN A 368 15.24 -5.44 -0.26
CA GLN A 368 15.08 -4.42 -1.29
C GLN A 368 15.40 -3.01 -0.78
N SER A 369 14.92 -2.64 0.41
CA SER A 369 15.02 -1.28 0.94
C SER A 369 16.36 -1.01 1.64
N ASP A 370 16.86 -1.96 2.43
CA ASP A 370 18.13 -1.89 3.15
C ASP A 370 18.78 -3.28 3.24
N ALA A 371 19.41 -3.67 2.13
CA ALA A 371 20.15 -4.93 2.06
C ALA A 371 21.21 -5.05 3.16
N PHE A 372 21.84 -3.94 3.57
CA PHE A 372 22.90 -3.96 4.58
C PHE A 372 22.34 -4.18 5.99
N GLY A 373 21.31 -3.44 6.39
CA GLY A 373 20.60 -3.65 7.64
C GLY A 373 19.97 -5.03 7.72
N THR A 374 19.45 -5.55 6.61
CA THR A 374 18.91 -6.92 6.52
C THR A 374 19.99 -7.97 6.76
N MET A 375 21.16 -7.86 6.11
CA MET A 375 22.30 -8.75 6.37
C MET A 375 22.72 -8.75 7.84
N LEU A 376 22.76 -7.57 8.48
CA LEU A 376 23.09 -7.44 9.90
C LEU A 376 22.02 -8.06 10.80
N THR A 377 20.75 -7.83 10.49
CA THR A 377 19.60 -8.35 11.27
C THR A 377 19.62 -9.87 11.33
N TYR A 378 19.87 -10.53 10.19
CA TYR A 378 19.86 -11.99 10.11
C TYR A 378 21.24 -12.63 10.31
N GLY A 379 22.32 -11.85 10.31
CA GLY A 379 23.69 -12.36 10.45
C GLY A 379 24.18 -13.15 9.22
N ILE A 380 23.69 -12.79 8.03
CA ILE A 380 24.02 -13.46 6.76
C ILE A 380 24.88 -12.56 5.85
N GLY A 381 25.58 -13.18 4.90
CA GLY A 381 26.35 -12.46 3.87
C GLY A 381 25.54 -12.11 2.63
N LEU A 382 26.08 -11.24 1.76
CA LEU A 382 25.39 -10.77 0.54
C LEU A 382 24.98 -11.91 -0.40
N THR A 383 25.82 -12.93 -0.58
CA THR A 383 25.49 -14.07 -1.46
C THR A 383 24.36 -14.91 -0.91
N GLN A 384 24.25 -15.02 0.42
CA GLN A 384 23.14 -15.71 1.08
C GLN A 384 21.86 -14.88 0.97
N LEU A 385 21.96 -13.56 1.17
CA LEU A 385 20.83 -12.65 0.99
C LEU A 385 20.27 -12.78 -0.42
N LEU A 386 21.12 -12.63 -1.45
CA LEU A 386 20.70 -12.71 -2.85
C LEU A 386 20.17 -14.10 -3.22
N GLY A 387 20.81 -15.18 -2.77
CA GLY A 387 20.30 -16.53 -3.07
C GLY A 387 18.93 -16.80 -2.45
N LEU A 388 18.69 -16.31 -1.24
CA LEU A 388 17.37 -16.46 -0.59
C LEU A 388 16.34 -15.52 -1.19
N SER A 389 16.68 -14.25 -1.43
CA SER A 389 15.72 -13.24 -1.87
C SER A 389 15.46 -13.24 -3.38
N TYR A 390 16.47 -13.48 -4.23
CA TYR A 390 16.32 -13.47 -5.69
C TYR A 390 16.10 -14.86 -6.29
N ASP A 391 16.74 -15.90 -5.75
CA ASP A 391 16.79 -17.22 -6.39
C ASP A 391 15.84 -18.26 -5.76
N TRP A 392 15.16 -17.93 -4.65
CA TRP A 392 14.23 -18.84 -3.98
C TRP A 392 12.94 -18.17 -3.50
N ALA A 393 12.98 -17.41 -2.39
CA ALA A 393 11.77 -16.82 -1.80
C ALA A 393 11.12 -15.76 -2.70
N GLY A 394 11.93 -14.91 -3.36
CA GLY A 394 11.42 -13.89 -4.29
C GLY A 394 10.79 -14.46 -5.57
N LEU A 395 11.23 -15.65 -6.01
CA LEU A 395 10.63 -16.32 -7.16
C LEU A 395 9.26 -16.91 -6.83
N TRP A 396 9.06 -17.35 -5.58
CA TRP A 396 7.76 -17.86 -5.13
C TRP A 396 6.72 -16.76 -4.98
N ILE A 397 7.09 -15.54 -4.59
CA ILE A 397 6.15 -14.41 -4.42
C ILE A 397 5.94 -13.58 -5.70
N ASP A 398 6.78 -13.79 -6.72
CA ASP A 398 6.83 -12.99 -7.96
C ASP A 398 7.11 -11.48 -7.73
N MET A 399 8.01 -11.16 -6.77
CA MET A 399 8.42 -9.78 -6.49
C MET A 399 9.77 -9.42 -7.13
N VAL A 400 10.47 -10.38 -7.74
CA VAL A 400 11.87 -10.24 -8.11
C VAL A 400 12.11 -10.68 -9.55
N GLY A 401 12.95 -9.92 -10.28
CA GLY A 401 13.24 -10.15 -11.70
C GLY A 401 13.94 -11.48 -11.98
N GLY A 402 13.15 -12.54 -12.11
CA GLY A 402 13.52 -13.91 -12.46
C GLY A 402 12.36 -14.62 -13.17
N VAL A 403 12.46 -15.94 -13.37
CA VAL A 403 11.31 -16.74 -13.80
C VAL A 403 10.57 -17.18 -12.54
N PRO A 404 9.31 -16.75 -12.32
CA PRO A 404 8.56 -17.11 -11.12
C PRO A 404 8.44 -18.62 -10.98
N LEU A 405 8.50 -19.11 -9.73
CA LEU A 405 8.25 -20.51 -9.44
C LEU A 405 6.74 -20.74 -9.40
N GLU A 406 6.33 -21.89 -9.93
CA GLU A 406 4.93 -22.29 -9.95
C GLU A 406 4.77 -23.65 -9.27
N PHE A 407 3.75 -23.76 -8.43
CA PHE A 407 3.42 -24.98 -7.72
C PHE A 407 2.78 -26.00 -8.66
N GLU A 408 3.26 -27.23 -8.64
CA GLU A 408 2.73 -28.32 -9.45
C GLU A 408 1.41 -28.84 -8.87
N MET A 409 0.28 -28.39 -9.43
CA MET A 409 -1.06 -28.66 -8.88
C MET A 409 -1.40 -30.14 -8.79
N ILE A 410 -0.71 -31.02 -9.53
CA ILE A 410 -0.84 -32.47 -9.39
C ILE A 410 -0.57 -32.97 -7.97
N LEU A 411 0.27 -32.27 -7.19
CA LEU A 411 0.58 -32.59 -5.80
C LEU A 411 -0.64 -32.47 -4.87
N VAL A 412 -1.62 -31.65 -5.25
CA VAL A 412 -2.91 -31.50 -4.54
C VAL A 412 -4.09 -32.08 -5.33
N GLY A 413 -3.81 -32.86 -6.38
CA GLY A 413 -4.82 -33.50 -7.23
C GLY A 413 -5.45 -32.60 -8.30
N GLY A 414 -4.90 -31.40 -8.52
CA GLY A 414 -5.28 -30.48 -9.58
C GLY A 414 -4.55 -30.73 -10.91
N THR A 415 -4.65 -29.79 -11.83
CA THR A 415 -4.01 -29.83 -13.16
C THR A 415 -3.26 -28.53 -13.44
N GLY A 416 -2.17 -28.61 -14.21
CA GLY A 416 -1.35 -27.44 -14.53
C GLY A 416 -0.42 -27.07 -13.39
N THR A 417 0.04 -25.82 -13.44
CA THR A 417 0.87 -25.19 -12.42
C THR A 417 0.16 -23.95 -11.89
N MET A 418 0.61 -23.44 -10.75
CA MET A 418 0.05 -22.25 -10.14
C MET A 418 1.14 -21.32 -9.60
N GLY A 419 1.22 -20.11 -10.13
CA GLY A 419 2.06 -19.04 -9.58
C GLY A 419 1.30 -18.16 -8.58
N ALA A 420 2.03 -17.27 -7.89
CA ALA A 420 1.47 -16.37 -6.88
C ALA A 420 0.34 -15.47 -7.40
N ASP A 421 0.51 -14.89 -8.59
CA ASP A 421 -0.50 -14.04 -9.23
C ASP A 421 -1.81 -14.78 -9.51
N SER A 422 -1.69 -15.98 -10.09
CA SER A 422 -2.86 -16.81 -10.40
C SER A 422 -3.55 -17.25 -9.11
N TRP A 423 -2.76 -17.69 -8.11
CA TRP A 423 -3.29 -18.06 -6.80
C TRP A 423 -4.03 -16.90 -6.13
N TRP A 424 -3.47 -15.68 -6.15
CA TRP A 424 -4.11 -14.48 -5.61
C TRP A 424 -5.45 -14.21 -6.31
N GLN A 425 -5.45 -14.17 -7.64
CA GLN A 425 -6.65 -13.86 -8.42
C GLN A 425 -7.75 -14.92 -8.23
N HIS A 426 -7.39 -16.17 -7.96
CA HIS A 426 -8.34 -17.21 -7.56
C HIS A 426 -8.85 -17.02 -6.12
N SER A 427 -7.94 -16.84 -5.18
CA SER A 427 -8.21 -16.85 -3.73
C SER A 427 -8.92 -15.58 -3.25
N PHE A 428 -8.76 -14.46 -3.96
CA PHE A 428 -9.43 -13.21 -3.61
C PHE A 428 -10.96 -13.34 -3.69
N GLY A 429 -11.47 -13.96 -4.75
CA GLY A 429 -12.91 -14.06 -5.02
C GLY A 429 -13.52 -15.45 -4.81
N SER A 430 -12.76 -16.43 -4.34
CA SER A 430 -13.22 -17.81 -4.17
C SER A 430 -12.40 -18.59 -3.12
N GLU A 431 -12.67 -19.89 -2.98
CA GLU A 431 -11.86 -20.78 -2.13
C GLU A 431 -10.44 -20.90 -2.71
N GLU A 432 -9.43 -20.84 -1.86
CA GLU A 432 -8.04 -20.90 -2.31
C GLU A 432 -7.71 -22.32 -2.81
N PRO A 433 -7.06 -22.45 -3.98
CA PRO A 433 -7.03 -23.71 -4.72
C PRO A 433 -6.03 -24.76 -4.21
N ILE A 434 -5.16 -24.46 -3.24
CA ILE A 434 -4.07 -25.35 -2.81
C ILE A 434 -4.38 -26.08 -1.51
N ALA A 435 -4.56 -25.36 -0.40
CA ALA A 435 -4.88 -25.95 0.92
C ALA A 435 -6.38 -25.90 1.25
N GLY A 436 -7.19 -25.19 0.44
CA GLY A 436 -8.62 -25.01 0.63
C GLY A 436 -8.95 -23.95 1.70
N GLY A 437 -10.25 -23.67 1.87
CA GLY A 437 -10.71 -22.57 2.70
C GLY A 437 -10.49 -21.18 2.08
N TYR A 438 -10.61 -20.13 2.89
CA TYR A 438 -10.60 -18.74 2.42
C TYR A 438 -9.46 -17.95 3.03
N ILE A 439 -8.79 -17.14 2.21
CA ILE A 439 -7.69 -16.29 2.66
C ILE A 439 -8.24 -15.10 3.49
N PRO A 440 -7.55 -14.69 4.58
CA PRO A 440 -8.09 -13.65 5.48
C PRO A 440 -8.36 -12.29 4.83
N ILE A 441 -7.61 -11.97 3.78
CA ILE A 441 -7.69 -10.70 3.04
C ILE A 441 -8.62 -10.79 1.81
N GLY A 442 -9.18 -11.96 1.50
CA GLY A 442 -10.10 -12.14 0.37
C GLY A 442 -11.52 -11.65 0.67
N LEU A 443 -12.40 -11.70 -0.33
CA LEU A 443 -13.81 -11.29 -0.23
C LEU A 443 -14.64 -12.23 0.66
N ASN A 444 -14.28 -13.51 0.72
CA ASN A 444 -14.93 -14.51 1.56
C ASN A 444 -14.48 -14.38 3.02
N ARG A 445 -14.83 -13.28 3.68
CA ARG A 445 -14.50 -13.00 5.09
C ARG A 445 -15.72 -12.54 5.89
N GLY A 446 -15.67 -12.76 7.21
CA GLY A 446 -16.71 -12.31 8.14
C GLY A 446 -18.07 -12.92 7.81
N ASP A 447 -19.09 -12.07 7.70
CA ASP A 447 -20.46 -12.51 7.40
C ASP A 447 -20.63 -13.06 5.96
N TYR A 448 -19.65 -12.86 5.08
CA TYR A 448 -19.70 -13.30 3.67
C TYR A 448 -18.84 -14.54 3.40
N GLU A 449 -18.26 -15.17 4.42
CA GLU A 449 -17.41 -16.35 4.27
C GLU A 449 -18.16 -17.50 3.57
N GLY A 450 -17.68 -17.90 2.39
CA GLY A 450 -18.24 -18.96 1.57
C GLY A 450 -19.48 -18.59 0.77
N GLU A 451 -19.87 -17.31 0.75
CA GLU A 451 -20.97 -16.81 -0.06
C GLU A 451 -20.52 -16.30 -1.43
N VAL A 452 -19.27 -15.85 -1.55
CA VAL A 452 -18.73 -15.21 -2.75
C VAL A 452 -18.05 -16.25 -3.66
N SER A 453 -18.40 -16.22 -4.93
CA SER A 453 -17.77 -17.07 -5.96
C SER A 453 -17.62 -16.30 -7.27
N LEU A 454 -16.51 -15.58 -7.39
CA LEU A 454 -16.15 -14.82 -8.59
C LEU A 454 -15.17 -15.62 -9.46
N SER A 455 -15.28 -15.45 -10.78
CA SER A 455 -14.26 -15.98 -11.69
C SER A 455 -13.01 -15.09 -11.67
N VAL A 456 -11.87 -15.65 -12.07
CA VAL A 456 -10.60 -14.90 -12.18
C VAL A 456 -10.76 -13.67 -13.09
N GLU A 457 -11.48 -13.80 -14.20
CA GLU A 457 -11.72 -12.67 -15.10
C GLU A 457 -12.48 -11.54 -14.40
N LYS A 458 -13.43 -11.88 -13.52
CA LYS A 458 -14.20 -10.88 -12.78
C LYS A 458 -13.37 -10.24 -11.67
N VAL A 459 -12.55 -11.03 -10.96
CA VAL A 459 -11.60 -10.50 -9.99
C VAL A 459 -10.64 -9.51 -10.64
N ARG A 460 -10.09 -9.87 -11.81
CA ARG A 460 -9.21 -8.99 -12.58
C ARG A 460 -9.90 -7.71 -13.04
N GLU A 461 -11.16 -7.78 -13.49
CA GLU A 461 -11.94 -6.60 -13.86
C GLU A 461 -12.15 -5.65 -12.67
N ILE A 462 -12.43 -6.19 -11.48
CA ILE A 462 -12.61 -5.43 -10.25
C ILE A 462 -11.30 -4.79 -9.79
N LEU A 463 -10.19 -5.55 -9.84
CA LEU A 463 -8.92 -5.09 -9.27
C LEU A 463 -8.10 -4.27 -10.26
N TYR A 464 -7.95 -4.69 -11.53
CA TYR A 464 -6.90 -4.16 -12.43
C TYR A 464 -7.37 -3.68 -13.80
N ASP A 465 -8.28 -4.43 -14.44
CA ASP A 465 -8.45 -4.37 -15.90
C ASP A 465 -9.55 -3.40 -16.37
N SER A 466 -10.44 -2.94 -15.47
CA SER A 466 -11.55 -2.04 -15.83
C SER A 466 -11.24 -0.56 -15.57
N ASP A 467 -12.02 0.34 -16.19
CA ASP A 467 -12.01 1.78 -15.86
C ASP A 467 -12.45 2.05 -14.40
N TYR A 468 -13.01 1.03 -13.73
CA TYR A 468 -13.45 1.03 -12.34
C TYR A 468 -12.55 0.15 -11.46
N ALA A 469 -11.32 -0.13 -11.91
CA ALA A 469 -10.35 -0.92 -11.17
C ALA A 469 -10.03 -0.31 -9.80
N LEU A 470 -10.07 -1.12 -8.76
CA LEU A 470 -9.82 -0.69 -7.38
C LEU A 470 -8.33 -0.49 -7.07
N THR A 471 -7.40 -0.94 -7.91
CA THR A 471 -5.99 -0.52 -7.83
C THR A 471 -5.71 0.76 -8.62
N GLY A 472 -6.73 1.35 -9.27
CA GLY A 472 -6.61 2.62 -9.98
C GLY A 472 -7.25 3.79 -9.24
N ASP A 473 -7.31 4.94 -9.91
CA ASP A 473 -7.86 6.20 -9.36
C ASP A 473 -9.32 6.09 -8.91
N PHE A 474 -10.05 5.10 -9.43
CA PHE A 474 -11.45 4.86 -9.07
C PHE A 474 -11.62 4.46 -7.59
N ALA A 475 -10.58 3.95 -6.92
CA ALA A 475 -10.65 3.57 -5.51
C ALA A 475 -11.11 4.73 -4.60
N SER A 476 -10.57 5.93 -4.83
CA SER A 476 -10.94 7.15 -4.09
C SER A 476 -12.39 7.56 -4.39
N ILE A 477 -12.85 7.38 -5.62
CA ILE A 477 -14.24 7.62 -6.04
C ILE A 477 -15.19 6.63 -5.37
N PHE A 478 -14.80 5.35 -5.30
CA PHE A 478 -15.55 4.31 -4.62
C PHE A 478 -15.76 4.69 -3.15
N MET A 479 -14.70 5.14 -2.46
CA MET A 479 -14.84 5.59 -1.07
C MET A 479 -15.66 6.84 -0.89
N TYR A 480 -15.52 7.83 -1.78
CA TYR A 480 -16.40 8.98 -1.75
C TYR A 480 -17.86 8.51 -1.75
N ALA A 481 -18.19 7.56 -2.64
CA ALA A 481 -19.54 7.04 -2.77
C ALA A 481 -19.99 6.19 -1.55
N GLU A 482 -19.09 5.43 -0.94
CA GLU A 482 -19.37 4.72 0.32
C GLU A 482 -19.68 5.68 1.47
N LEU A 483 -18.87 6.73 1.63
CA LEU A 483 -18.99 7.69 2.74
C LEU A 483 -20.19 8.64 2.56
N SER A 484 -20.46 9.08 1.33
CA SER A 484 -21.56 9.99 1.03
C SER A 484 -22.91 9.26 0.88
N GLY A 485 -22.88 7.97 0.49
CA GLY A 485 -24.06 7.22 0.07
C GLY A 485 -24.55 7.57 -1.34
N GLU A 486 -23.78 8.34 -2.11
CA GLU A 486 -24.13 8.86 -3.43
C GLU A 486 -22.94 8.81 -4.41
N SER A 487 -23.19 8.53 -5.68
CA SER A 487 -22.16 8.61 -6.71
C SER A 487 -21.68 10.06 -6.91
N LEU A 488 -20.48 10.23 -7.45
CA LEU A 488 -20.12 11.53 -8.01
C LEU A 488 -21.08 11.94 -9.14
N PRO A 489 -21.24 13.25 -9.41
CA PRO A 489 -22.01 13.75 -10.54
C PRO A 489 -21.46 13.21 -11.86
N THR A 490 -22.32 12.49 -12.61
CA THR A 490 -21.93 11.85 -13.89
C THR A 490 -22.77 12.35 -15.06
N GLY A 491 -22.09 12.74 -16.13
CA GLY A 491 -22.62 13.12 -17.43
C GLY A 491 -22.70 11.95 -18.42
N ALA A 492 -22.84 12.28 -19.70
CA ALA A 492 -22.87 11.27 -20.77
C ALA A 492 -21.50 10.60 -21.01
N ASP A 493 -20.42 11.32 -20.72
CA ASP A 493 -19.04 10.95 -21.07
C ASP A 493 -18.12 10.76 -19.83
N GLY A 494 -18.68 10.76 -18.60
CA GLY A 494 -17.89 10.58 -17.37
C GLY A 494 -18.33 11.49 -16.23
N LEU A 495 -17.39 11.88 -15.36
CA LEU A 495 -17.63 12.84 -14.28
C LEU A 495 -17.90 14.23 -14.87
N GLU A 496 -18.97 14.88 -14.44
CA GLU A 496 -19.37 16.19 -14.95
C GLU A 496 -20.08 17.00 -13.86
N MET A 497 -19.65 18.24 -13.64
CA MET A 497 -20.35 19.16 -12.74
C MET A 497 -21.83 19.28 -13.11
N GLY A 498 -22.71 19.16 -12.10
CA GLY A 498 -24.16 19.21 -12.32
C GLY A 498 -24.75 18.00 -13.05
N GLY A 499 -23.94 16.94 -13.22
CA GLY A 499 -24.37 15.64 -13.73
C GLY A 499 -25.36 14.92 -12.80
N VAL A 500 -25.74 13.71 -13.21
CA VAL A 500 -26.67 12.88 -12.44
C VAL A 500 -25.95 12.28 -11.22
N ILE A 501 -26.57 12.44 -10.06
CA ILE A 501 -26.15 11.80 -8.81
C ILE A 501 -27.08 10.62 -8.57
N ALA A 502 -26.50 9.43 -8.37
CA ALA A 502 -27.25 8.19 -8.12
C ALA A 502 -27.02 7.71 -6.68
N PRO A 503 -28.03 7.10 -6.03
CA PRO A 503 -27.83 6.45 -4.74
C PRO A 503 -26.79 5.34 -4.84
N TRP A 504 -25.82 5.33 -3.92
CA TRP A 504 -24.81 4.29 -3.82
C TRP A 504 -25.31 3.16 -2.91
N ASN A 505 -25.44 1.95 -3.47
CA ASN A 505 -25.91 0.75 -2.78
C ASN A 505 -25.47 -0.52 -3.51
N ASP A 506 -25.82 -1.68 -2.96
CA ASP A 506 -25.43 -3.00 -3.50
C ASP A 506 -25.89 -3.19 -4.95
N ALA A 507 -27.07 -2.70 -5.33
CA ALA A 507 -27.57 -2.79 -6.70
C ALA A 507 -26.77 -1.91 -7.67
N ALA A 508 -26.31 -0.73 -7.21
CA ALA A 508 -25.44 0.13 -8.01
C ALA A 508 -24.09 -0.53 -8.28
N VAL A 509 -23.43 -1.06 -7.24
CA VAL A 509 -22.13 -1.74 -7.36
C VAL A 509 -22.24 -3.06 -8.14
N ALA A 510 -23.32 -3.82 -7.92
CA ALA A 510 -23.62 -5.03 -8.69
C ALA A 510 -23.78 -4.72 -10.19
N SER A 511 -24.46 -3.62 -10.52
CA SER A 511 -24.59 -3.18 -11.91
C SER A 511 -23.28 -2.67 -12.50
N LEU A 512 -22.41 -2.06 -11.69
CA LEU A 512 -21.12 -1.52 -12.12
C LEU A 512 -20.20 -2.64 -12.60
N TYR A 513 -20.04 -3.69 -11.79
CA TYR A 513 -19.15 -4.82 -12.09
C TYR A 513 -19.87 -6.02 -12.73
N GLY A 514 -21.19 -5.97 -12.91
CA GLY A 514 -21.95 -7.10 -13.44
C GLY A 514 -21.88 -8.35 -12.56
N ILE A 515 -21.92 -8.17 -11.23
CA ILE A 515 -21.90 -9.23 -10.21
C ILE A 515 -23.26 -9.32 -9.51
N SER A 516 -23.44 -10.27 -8.58
CA SER A 516 -24.69 -10.33 -7.80
C SER A 516 -24.72 -9.23 -6.73
N GLU A 517 -25.92 -8.84 -6.27
CA GLU A 517 -26.04 -7.89 -5.14
C GLU A 517 -25.37 -8.41 -3.86
N SER A 518 -25.30 -9.74 -3.67
CA SER A 518 -24.61 -10.36 -2.54
C SER A 518 -23.08 -10.18 -2.65
N ASP A 519 -22.52 -10.44 -3.83
CA ASP A 519 -21.09 -10.25 -4.08
C ASP A 519 -20.71 -8.76 -4.00
N ALA A 520 -21.62 -7.88 -4.46
CA ALA A 520 -21.45 -6.45 -4.34
C ALA A 520 -21.45 -5.99 -2.87
N ALA A 521 -22.35 -6.51 -2.04
CA ALA A 521 -22.35 -6.23 -0.60
C ALA A 521 -21.04 -6.67 0.06
N ALA A 522 -20.53 -7.86 -0.31
CA ALA A 522 -19.23 -8.35 0.15
C ALA A 522 -18.07 -7.45 -0.30
N LEU A 523 -18.06 -7.02 -1.57
CA LEU A 523 -17.04 -6.11 -2.11
C LEU A 523 -17.06 -4.74 -1.40
N ARG A 524 -18.25 -4.17 -1.18
CA ARG A 524 -18.41 -2.89 -0.48
C ARG A 524 -17.93 -2.98 0.96
N SER A 525 -18.30 -4.04 1.68
CA SER A 525 -17.81 -4.29 3.04
C SER A 525 -16.30 -4.53 3.07
N TRP A 526 -15.75 -5.22 2.06
CA TRP A 526 -14.31 -5.40 1.93
C TRP A 526 -13.58 -4.07 1.68
N VAL A 527 -14.09 -3.16 0.85
CA VAL A 527 -13.44 -1.85 0.65
C VAL A 527 -13.58 -0.95 1.89
N SER A 528 -14.81 -0.80 2.41
CA SER A 528 -15.10 0.14 3.51
C SER A 528 -14.66 -0.40 4.87
N ASP A 529 -15.20 -1.54 5.28
CA ASP A 529 -15.07 -2.04 6.66
C ASP A 529 -13.72 -2.72 6.90
N PHE A 530 -13.06 -3.19 5.84
CA PHE A 530 -11.79 -3.89 5.95
C PHE A 530 -10.62 -3.05 5.45
N MET A 531 -10.58 -2.75 4.15
CA MET A 531 -9.44 -2.07 3.57
C MET A 531 -9.30 -0.68 4.20
N PHE A 532 -10.34 0.14 4.14
CA PHE A 532 -10.28 1.49 4.68
C PHE A 532 -10.16 1.51 6.21
N GLU A 533 -11.05 0.81 6.95
CA GLU A 533 -11.09 0.87 8.42
C GLU A 533 -9.95 0.13 9.14
N GLU A 534 -9.49 -1.01 8.63
CA GLU A 534 -8.46 -1.82 9.30
C GLU A 534 -7.09 -1.70 8.59
N VAL A 535 -7.05 -1.94 7.27
CA VAL A 535 -5.78 -2.14 6.54
C VAL A 535 -5.01 -0.85 6.29
N ILE A 536 -5.61 0.18 5.68
CA ILE A 536 -4.84 1.37 5.27
C ILE A 536 -4.22 2.09 6.47
N GLY A 537 -4.97 2.22 7.56
CA GLY A 537 -4.44 2.82 8.79
C GLY A 537 -3.22 2.06 9.32
N ALA A 538 -3.32 0.73 9.39
CA ALA A 538 -2.23 -0.13 9.80
C ALA A 538 -0.99 0.02 8.90
N LEU A 539 -1.19 0.09 7.58
CA LEU A 539 -0.11 0.27 6.59
C LEU A 539 0.57 1.64 6.72
N LEU A 540 -0.19 2.71 6.85
CA LEU A 540 0.37 4.06 7.04
C LEU A 540 1.20 4.15 8.33
N SER A 541 0.71 3.54 9.41
CA SER A 541 1.46 3.45 10.67
C SER A 541 2.71 2.57 10.53
N PHE A 542 2.62 1.43 9.85
CA PHE A 542 3.74 0.51 9.67
C PHE A 542 4.86 1.11 8.80
N GLN A 543 4.49 1.70 7.66
CA GLN A 543 5.44 2.16 6.65
C GLN A 543 6.01 3.55 6.95
N TYR A 544 5.17 4.46 7.47
CA TYR A 544 5.53 5.88 7.62
C TYR A 544 5.48 6.37 9.07
N GLY A 545 5.03 5.54 10.02
CA GLY A 545 4.85 5.95 11.41
C GLY A 545 3.68 6.93 11.62
N ALA A 546 2.82 7.11 10.61
CA ALA A 546 1.70 8.03 10.68
C ALA A 546 0.58 7.47 11.56
N THR A 547 -0.08 8.34 12.31
CA THR A 547 -1.19 7.96 13.20
C THR A 547 -2.34 8.95 13.10
N ALA A 548 -3.51 8.55 13.61
CA ALA A 548 -4.72 9.39 13.64
C ALA A 548 -4.57 10.63 14.53
N ILE A 549 -3.71 10.57 15.54
CA ILE A 549 -3.42 11.67 16.46
C ILE A 549 -1.91 11.92 16.45
N THR A 550 -1.52 13.10 15.97
CA THR A 550 -0.13 13.54 15.97
C THR A 550 0.17 14.38 17.21
N THR A 551 1.42 14.34 17.67
CA THR A 551 1.94 15.25 18.70
C THR A 551 3.08 16.05 18.10
N GLN A 552 2.95 17.37 18.16
CA GLN A 552 3.95 18.32 17.65
C GLN A 552 3.86 19.64 18.40
N SER A 553 4.90 20.46 18.30
CA SER A 553 4.88 21.82 18.84
C SER A 553 3.78 22.67 18.20
N ILE A 554 3.28 23.66 18.94
CA ILE A 554 2.30 24.61 18.40
C ILE A 554 2.87 25.40 17.21
N ASP A 555 4.17 25.70 17.20
CA ASP A 555 4.84 26.35 16.06
C ASP A 555 4.76 25.48 14.80
N ASN A 556 5.07 24.17 14.92
CA ASN A 556 4.97 23.25 13.80
C ASN A 556 3.50 23.11 13.33
N TRP A 557 2.56 23.02 14.27
CA TRP A 557 1.14 22.86 13.93
C TRP A 557 0.54 24.06 13.20
N LEU A 558 0.93 25.28 13.59
CA LEU A 558 0.42 26.50 12.95
C LEU A 558 1.18 26.81 11.66
N TYR A 559 2.51 26.83 11.69
CA TYR A 559 3.32 27.48 10.65
C TYR A 559 4.14 26.52 9.79
N GLY A 560 4.07 25.21 10.03
CA GLY A 560 4.67 24.25 9.11
C GLY A 560 5.19 22.98 9.75
N TRP A 561 4.83 21.83 9.18
CA TRP A 561 5.53 20.58 9.42
C TRP A 561 5.65 19.78 8.13
N SER A 562 6.71 18.97 8.04
CA SER A 562 6.89 17.98 6.98
C SER A 562 6.21 16.67 7.37
N ASP A 563 5.24 16.22 6.57
CA ASP A 563 4.50 14.98 6.81
C ASP A 563 5.24 13.76 6.24
N ALA A 564 5.51 12.76 7.09
CA ALA A 564 6.31 11.59 6.73
C ALA A 564 5.69 10.72 5.63
N VAL A 565 4.36 10.69 5.49
CA VAL A 565 3.69 9.95 4.40
C VAL A 565 3.95 10.66 3.09
N LEU A 566 3.79 11.99 3.06
CA LEU A 566 4.06 12.79 1.86
C LEU A 566 5.53 12.73 1.46
N VAL A 567 6.48 12.78 2.41
CA VAL A 567 7.91 12.57 2.15
C VAL A 567 8.14 11.22 1.47
N GLY A 568 7.49 10.17 1.96
CA GLY A 568 7.69 8.81 1.47
C GLY A 568 7.02 8.51 0.12
N LEU A 569 5.96 9.22 -0.24
CA LEU A 569 5.24 9.05 -1.50
C LEU A 569 5.74 9.99 -2.61
N PHE A 570 6.16 11.20 -2.23
CA PHE A 570 6.63 12.23 -3.13
C PHE A 570 8.08 12.57 -2.79
N ASP A 571 8.31 13.64 -2.05
CA ASP A 571 9.61 14.10 -1.59
C ASP A 571 9.44 15.05 -0.41
N GLU A 572 10.57 15.50 0.15
CA GLU A 572 10.59 16.44 1.27
C GLU A 572 9.97 17.80 0.89
N GLU A 573 10.14 18.28 -0.35
CA GLU A 573 9.62 19.58 -0.79
C GLU A 573 8.08 19.59 -0.80
N SER A 574 7.48 18.52 -1.28
CA SER A 574 6.02 18.34 -1.42
C SER A 574 5.34 17.91 -0.11
N SER A 575 6.10 17.77 0.98
CA SER A 575 5.60 17.21 2.24
C SER A 575 5.10 18.23 3.25
N TRP A 576 5.37 19.51 3.00
CA TRP A 576 5.11 20.56 3.98
C TRP A 576 3.65 21.00 3.95
N VAL A 577 3.11 21.16 5.14
CA VAL A 577 1.73 21.59 5.36
C VAL A 577 1.68 22.52 6.56
N SER A 578 0.73 23.45 6.57
CA SER A 578 0.52 24.40 7.65
C SER A 578 -0.97 24.71 7.83
N LEU A 579 -1.32 25.30 8.99
CA LEU A 579 -2.66 25.84 9.23
C LEU A 579 -2.75 27.35 9.00
N GLU A 580 -1.60 28.02 9.10
CA GLU A 580 -1.41 29.44 8.83
C GLU A 580 -0.32 29.60 7.77
N THR A 581 -0.46 30.60 6.92
CA THR A 581 0.50 30.92 5.86
C THR A 581 1.50 31.94 6.40
N ASP A 582 2.71 31.47 6.73
CA ASP A 582 3.88 32.31 7.05
C ASP A 582 4.72 32.50 5.78
N ASP A 583 5.70 33.41 5.76
CA ASP A 583 6.60 33.62 4.61
C ASP A 583 7.33 32.31 4.22
N THR A 584 7.71 31.52 5.24
CA THR A 584 8.31 30.21 5.05
C THR A 584 7.80 29.21 6.07
N TYR A 585 7.84 27.92 5.73
CA TYR A 585 7.47 26.89 6.69
C TYR A 585 8.42 26.88 7.89
N TYR A 586 7.86 26.86 9.10
CA TYR A 586 8.65 26.85 10.31
C TYR A 586 9.62 25.66 10.37
N GLY A 587 10.90 25.93 10.61
CA GLY A 587 11.94 24.90 10.72
C GLY A 587 12.42 24.29 9.40
N SER A 588 12.02 24.86 8.25
CA SER A 588 12.45 24.40 6.91
C SER A 588 13.86 24.86 6.49
N GLU A 589 14.50 25.73 7.29
CA GLU A 589 15.86 26.21 7.05
C GLU A 589 16.91 25.09 7.19
N ASN A 590 17.79 24.95 6.19
CA ASN A 590 18.92 24.02 6.25
C ASN A 590 20.13 24.54 5.45
N ASP A 591 21.22 23.76 5.40
CA ASP A 591 22.47 24.16 4.70
C ASP A 591 22.25 24.43 3.20
N ASP A 592 21.27 23.77 2.57
CA ASP A 592 20.92 23.92 1.16
C ASP A 592 19.85 25.02 0.94
N ARG A 593 19.03 25.32 1.95
CA ARG A 593 17.96 26.34 1.98
C ARG A 593 18.13 27.27 3.18
N PRO A 594 19.10 28.21 3.15
CA PRO A 594 19.39 29.08 4.30
C PRO A 594 18.29 30.09 4.60
N ASN A 595 17.35 30.27 3.68
CA ASN A 595 16.21 31.19 3.82
C ASN A 595 14.89 30.44 4.08
N GLY A 596 14.92 29.13 4.35
CA GLY A 596 13.72 28.32 4.49
C GLY A 596 13.06 27.98 3.15
N MET A 597 11.92 27.29 3.23
CA MET A 597 11.08 26.91 2.09
C MET A 597 9.82 27.77 2.10
N SER A 598 9.55 28.45 0.97
CA SER A 598 8.36 29.28 0.80
C SER A 598 7.08 28.49 1.05
N THR A 599 6.06 29.14 1.62
CA THR A 599 4.70 28.58 1.69
C THR A 599 3.90 28.78 0.41
N GLY A 600 4.49 29.42 -0.59
CA GLY A 600 3.95 29.64 -1.93
C GLY A 600 3.89 31.11 -2.29
N ASP A 601 2.94 31.44 -3.16
CA ASP A 601 2.79 32.76 -3.73
C ASP A 601 2.01 33.74 -2.84
N PHE A 602 2.46 35.00 -2.82
CA PHE A 602 1.83 36.05 -2.03
C PHE A 602 0.44 36.38 -2.56
N SER A 603 -0.47 36.66 -1.64
CA SER A 603 -1.84 37.08 -1.99
C SER A 603 -1.81 38.48 -2.60
N VAL A 604 -2.56 38.67 -3.68
CA VAL A 604 -2.73 39.99 -4.33
C VAL A 604 -4.18 40.43 -4.19
N TYR A 605 -4.37 41.67 -3.76
CA TYR A 605 -5.68 42.26 -3.58
C TYR A 605 -5.87 43.49 -4.45
N VAL A 606 -7.05 43.59 -5.07
CA VAL A 606 -7.54 44.83 -5.67
C VAL A 606 -8.60 45.41 -4.78
N MET A 607 -8.38 46.63 -4.28
CA MET A 607 -9.30 47.32 -3.39
C MET A 607 -9.79 48.64 -3.98
N SER A 608 -11.02 49.00 -3.66
CA SER A 608 -11.59 50.29 -4.03
C SER A 608 -11.01 51.42 -3.17
N THR A 609 -10.53 52.47 -3.83
CA THR A 609 -10.05 53.70 -3.18
C THR A 609 -11.20 54.71 -2.95
N GLY A 610 -12.44 54.38 -3.32
CA GLY A 610 -13.57 55.32 -3.19
C GLY A 610 -13.40 56.62 -3.99
N THR A 611 -12.49 56.64 -4.97
CA THR A 611 -12.33 57.70 -5.98
C THR A 611 -12.68 57.13 -7.36
N GLY A 612 -12.43 57.88 -8.44
CA GLY A 612 -12.69 57.39 -9.80
C GLY A 612 -14.12 56.88 -10.01
N ALA A 613 -14.25 55.64 -10.49
CA ALA A 613 -15.55 54.98 -10.70
C ALA A 613 -16.33 54.69 -9.40
N HIS A 614 -15.64 54.69 -8.25
CA HIS A 614 -16.17 54.40 -6.92
C HIS A 614 -16.43 55.67 -6.06
N ALA A 615 -16.39 56.86 -6.67
CA ALA A 615 -16.56 58.12 -5.96
C ALA A 615 -17.98 58.34 -5.37
N GLU A 616 -19.00 57.66 -5.90
CA GLU A 616 -20.41 57.84 -5.51
C GLU A 616 -21.11 56.58 -5.00
N ASP A 617 -20.47 55.40 -5.03
CA ASP A 617 -21.07 54.12 -4.65
C ASP A 617 -20.77 53.69 -3.19
N GLY A 618 -19.81 54.35 -2.54
CA GLY A 618 -19.50 54.17 -1.12
C GLY A 618 -18.72 52.89 -0.79
N THR A 619 -18.02 52.31 -1.77
CA THR A 619 -17.26 51.04 -1.64
C THR A 619 -15.84 51.21 -1.11
N THR A 620 -15.51 52.35 -0.49
CA THR A 620 -14.16 52.67 0.01
C THR A 620 -13.57 51.55 0.89
N GLY A 621 -12.38 51.07 0.56
CA GLY A 621 -11.68 50.01 1.30
C GLY A 621 -12.28 48.61 1.10
N GLN A 622 -13.21 48.44 0.18
CA GLN A 622 -13.78 47.14 -0.14
C GLN A 622 -12.84 46.34 -1.04
N ARG A 623 -12.61 45.07 -0.67
CA ARG A 623 -11.91 44.08 -1.48
C ARG A 623 -12.77 43.73 -2.70
N LEU A 624 -12.25 44.02 -3.89
CA LEU A 624 -12.92 43.83 -5.18
C LEU A 624 -12.47 42.52 -5.84
N LEU A 625 -11.16 42.29 -5.89
CA LEU A 625 -10.56 41.09 -6.48
C LEU A 625 -9.46 40.53 -5.56
N GLU A 626 -9.22 39.23 -5.68
CA GLU A 626 -8.17 38.49 -5.01
C GLU A 626 -7.48 37.55 -6.02
N GLY A 627 -6.17 37.44 -5.93
CA GLY A 627 -5.32 36.62 -6.79
C GLY A 627 -3.97 36.37 -6.13
N TYR A 628 -2.96 36.05 -6.93
CA TYR A 628 -1.63 35.69 -6.45
C TYR A 628 -0.53 36.39 -7.26
N LEU A 629 0.63 36.55 -6.66
CA LEU A 629 1.86 37.04 -7.28
C LEU A 629 2.85 35.90 -7.27
N ASN A 630 3.41 35.50 -8.43
CA ASN A 630 4.53 34.54 -8.47
C ASN A 630 5.75 35.15 -7.75
N SER A 631 5.84 34.94 -6.44
CA SER A 631 6.82 35.58 -5.56
C SER A 631 7.99 34.67 -5.24
N ASP A 632 7.82 33.36 -5.38
CA ASP A 632 8.89 32.39 -5.18
C ASP A 632 9.80 32.21 -6.42
N GLY A 633 9.36 32.70 -7.59
CA GLY A 633 10.14 32.72 -8.82
C GLY A 633 10.36 31.35 -9.43
N ASP A 634 9.49 30.38 -9.13
CA ASP A 634 9.55 29.01 -9.63
C ASP A 634 9.30 28.90 -11.15
N GLY A 635 8.78 29.97 -11.77
CA GLY A 635 8.47 30.06 -13.19
C GLY A 635 7.08 29.53 -13.57
N LEU A 636 6.24 29.15 -12.60
CA LEU A 636 4.94 28.53 -12.79
C LEU A 636 3.86 29.26 -11.98
N CYS A 637 2.64 29.33 -12.50
CA CYS A 637 1.49 29.76 -11.73
C CYS A 637 0.68 28.50 -11.38
N ASP A 638 0.11 28.44 -10.18
CA ASP A 638 -0.75 27.34 -9.73
C ASP A 638 -1.94 27.11 -10.68
N PHE A 639 -2.48 28.19 -11.24
CA PHE A 639 -3.55 28.18 -12.23
C PHE A 639 -3.55 29.48 -13.03
N LYS A 640 -4.16 29.47 -14.23
CA LYS A 640 -4.49 30.70 -14.96
C LYS A 640 -5.98 30.81 -15.19
N LEU A 641 -6.46 32.05 -15.31
CA LEU A 641 -7.84 32.33 -15.68
C LEU A 641 -7.89 32.91 -17.08
N ASN A 642 -8.81 32.39 -17.89
CA ASN A 642 -9.18 32.95 -19.17
C ASN A 642 -9.83 34.33 -18.99
N SER A 643 -9.94 35.08 -20.09
CA SER A 643 -10.60 36.40 -20.10
C SER A 643 -12.08 36.39 -19.67
N ASP A 644 -12.71 35.22 -19.62
CA ASP A 644 -14.08 35.03 -19.15
C ASP A 644 -14.18 34.54 -17.69
N GLY A 645 -13.05 34.42 -16.98
CA GLY A 645 -12.96 33.98 -15.59
C GLY A 645 -13.00 32.46 -15.39
N SER A 646 -13.08 31.67 -16.47
CA SER A 646 -12.88 30.22 -16.42
C SER A 646 -11.41 29.88 -16.19
N ALA A 647 -11.10 28.72 -15.62
CA ALA A 647 -9.71 28.24 -15.62
C ALA A 647 -9.23 28.02 -17.05
N ASP A 648 -8.00 28.44 -17.31
CA ASP A 648 -7.26 27.98 -18.47
C ASP A 648 -6.97 26.50 -18.30
N THR A 649 -7.21 25.73 -19.36
CA THR A 649 -7.03 24.27 -19.37
C THR A 649 -6.03 23.85 -20.45
N SER A 650 -5.30 24.80 -21.06
CA SER A 650 -4.40 24.50 -22.19
C SER A 650 -3.19 23.66 -21.81
N ASP A 651 -2.73 23.78 -20.57
CA ASP A 651 -1.45 23.24 -20.08
C ASP A 651 -1.59 22.53 -18.72
N GLU A 652 -2.77 21.96 -18.42
CA GLU A 652 -3.03 21.13 -17.24
C GLU A 652 -2.09 19.90 -17.23
N GLY A 653 -0.95 20.01 -16.57
CA GLY A 653 0.01 18.92 -16.38
C GLY A 653 1.48 19.33 -16.32
N GLU A 654 1.87 20.47 -16.93
CA GLU A 654 3.25 21.00 -16.88
C GLU A 654 3.39 22.27 -16.00
N GLY A 655 2.27 22.75 -15.45
CA GLY A 655 2.17 24.06 -14.78
C GLY A 655 1.98 25.20 -15.79
N PHE A 656 1.44 26.34 -15.36
CA PHE A 656 1.24 27.47 -16.26
C PHE A 656 2.46 28.38 -16.24
N ASP A 657 3.16 28.54 -17.37
CA ASP A 657 4.31 29.46 -17.47
C ASP A 657 4.00 30.84 -16.87
N CYS A 658 4.75 31.24 -15.84
CA CYS A 658 4.57 32.47 -15.08
C CYS A 658 5.91 33.17 -14.95
N ALA A 659 6.00 34.45 -15.31
CA ALA A 659 7.21 35.20 -15.00
C ALA A 659 7.28 35.48 -13.48
N GLU A 660 8.50 35.58 -12.96
CA GLU A 660 8.74 36.11 -11.61
C GLU A 660 8.03 37.47 -11.44
N ASN A 661 7.24 37.62 -10.38
CA ASN A 661 6.36 38.74 -10.07
C ASN A 661 5.20 38.95 -11.05
N GLU A 662 4.79 37.92 -11.81
CA GLU A 662 3.55 37.96 -12.59
C GLU A 662 2.34 37.80 -11.66
N ILE A 663 1.36 38.71 -11.78
CA ILE A 663 0.06 38.59 -11.09
C ILE A 663 -0.83 37.64 -11.89
N TYR A 664 -1.40 36.65 -11.21
CA TYR A 664 -2.31 35.69 -11.82
C TYR A 664 -3.53 35.40 -10.94
N GLY A 665 -4.52 34.70 -11.51
CA GLY A 665 -5.66 34.19 -10.76
C GLY A 665 -6.66 35.24 -10.24
N LEU A 666 -6.50 36.53 -10.59
CA LEU A 666 -7.39 37.60 -10.10
C LEU A 666 -8.87 37.31 -10.40
N THR A 667 -9.67 37.24 -9.34
CA THR A 667 -11.11 36.94 -9.42
C THR A 667 -11.92 37.74 -8.40
N GLU A 668 -13.19 38.00 -8.74
CA GLU A 668 -14.16 38.59 -7.80
C GLU A 668 -14.68 37.56 -6.78
N HIS A 669 -14.30 36.29 -6.95
CA HIS A 669 -14.71 35.19 -6.12
C HIS A 669 -13.71 34.88 -5.02
N LEU A 670 -14.18 34.36 -3.89
CA LEU A 670 -13.25 33.81 -2.88
C LEU A 670 -12.41 32.72 -3.57
N PRO A 671 -11.07 32.68 -3.41
CA PRO A 671 -10.20 31.78 -4.17
C PRO A 671 -10.64 30.31 -4.14
N TRP A 672 -11.14 29.86 -2.98
CA TRP A 672 -11.65 28.50 -2.76
C TRP A 672 -13.11 28.29 -3.18
N ARG A 673 -13.84 29.33 -3.59
CA ARG A 673 -15.22 29.30 -4.15
C ARG A 673 -15.30 29.86 -5.57
N ALA A 674 -14.17 30.09 -6.21
CA ALA A 674 -14.14 30.56 -7.58
C ALA A 674 -14.74 29.49 -8.51
N PRO A 675 -15.37 29.88 -9.64
CA PRO A 675 -16.00 28.96 -10.57
C PRO A 675 -15.10 27.81 -11.03
N HIS A 676 -13.80 28.06 -11.18
CA HIS A 676 -12.85 27.01 -11.53
C HIS A 676 -12.62 25.99 -10.40
N ARG A 677 -12.61 26.41 -9.12
CA ARG A 677 -12.53 25.49 -7.97
C ARG A 677 -13.82 24.69 -7.78
N GLU A 678 -14.97 25.33 -8.00
CA GLU A 678 -16.23 24.60 -8.08
C GLU A 678 -16.17 23.57 -9.21
N ALA A 679 -15.67 23.94 -10.40
CA ALA A 679 -15.53 23.02 -11.53
C ALA A 679 -14.60 21.85 -11.24
N SER A 680 -13.43 22.11 -10.66
CA SER A 680 -12.45 21.07 -10.29
C SER A 680 -12.96 20.11 -9.22
N THR A 681 -13.98 20.51 -8.46
CA THR A 681 -14.64 19.69 -7.43
C THR A 681 -16.02 19.20 -7.85
N LEU A 682 -16.34 19.24 -9.15
CA LEU A 682 -17.62 18.80 -9.74
C LEU A 682 -18.85 19.54 -9.16
N GLY A 683 -18.64 20.72 -8.58
CA GLY A 683 -19.67 21.57 -7.96
C GLY A 683 -20.05 21.13 -6.54
N LEU A 684 -19.27 20.28 -5.90
CA LEU A 684 -19.59 19.72 -4.58
C LEU A 684 -19.27 20.69 -3.44
N LEU A 685 -18.40 21.69 -3.63
CA LEU A 685 -18.05 22.64 -2.58
C LEU A 685 -19.27 23.41 -2.07
N SER A 686 -20.13 23.88 -2.98
CA SER A 686 -21.31 24.68 -2.62
C SER A 686 -22.34 23.96 -1.74
N ASP A 687 -22.47 22.65 -1.88
CA ASP A 687 -23.42 21.85 -1.09
C ASP A 687 -22.87 21.49 0.30
N HIS A 688 -21.55 21.58 0.50
CA HIS A 688 -20.87 21.21 1.74
C HIS A 688 -20.36 22.40 2.56
N VAL A 689 -20.29 23.59 1.98
CA VAL A 689 -19.92 24.83 2.68
C VAL A 689 -21.17 25.50 3.22
N GLY A 690 -21.24 25.70 4.54
CA GLY A 690 -22.40 26.30 5.23
C GLY A 690 -22.69 27.77 4.90
N ASN A 691 -22.07 28.36 3.87
CA ASN A 691 -22.32 29.71 3.39
C ASN A 691 -22.50 29.76 1.86
N ALA A 692 -23.40 30.62 1.41
CA ALA A 692 -23.69 30.84 -0.02
C ALA A 692 -22.90 32.01 -0.63
N ASN A 693 -21.99 32.62 0.15
CA ASN A 693 -21.19 33.75 -0.32
C ASN A 693 -20.01 33.21 -1.14
N THR A 694 -19.99 33.53 -2.42
CA THR A 694 -18.91 33.15 -3.34
C THR A 694 -18.06 34.32 -3.79
N VAL A 695 -18.49 35.56 -3.50
CA VAL A 695 -17.80 36.79 -3.91
C VAL A 695 -17.03 37.40 -2.75
N VAL A 696 -15.88 37.97 -3.07
CA VAL A 696 -14.99 38.71 -2.17
C VAL A 696 -15.61 40.03 -1.73
N THR A 697 -16.45 40.61 -2.57
CA THR A 697 -17.10 41.89 -2.33
C THR A 697 -18.04 41.81 -1.13
N GLY A 698 -17.66 42.46 -0.01
CA GLY A 698 -18.46 42.51 1.22
C GLY A 698 -18.14 41.43 2.24
N THR A 699 -17.17 40.55 1.98
CA THR A 699 -16.43 39.89 3.06
C THR A 699 -15.50 40.92 3.66
N ILE A 700 -15.84 41.42 4.85
CA ILE A 700 -14.88 42.16 5.66
C ILE A 700 -13.79 41.16 6.01
N GLY A 701 -12.53 41.48 5.68
CA GLY A 701 -11.35 40.72 6.09
C GLY A 701 -11.41 40.42 7.59
N GLY A 702 -10.94 39.22 7.98
CA GLY A 702 -11.09 38.62 9.31
C GLY A 702 -10.99 39.54 10.54
#